data_AF-W2PBQ3-F1
#
_entry.id   AF-W2PBQ3-F1
#
_cell.length_a   1.000
_cell.length_b   1.000
_cell.length_c   1.000
_cell.angle_alpha   90.00
_cell.angle_beta   90.00
_cell.angle_gamma   90.00
#
_symmetry.space_group_name_H-M   'P 1'
#
loop_
_entity.id
_entity.type
_entity.pdbx_description
1 polymer ?
#
loop_
_entity_poly.entity_id
_entity_poly.type
_entity_poly.pdbx_seq_one_letter_code
_entity_poly.pdbx_strand_id
1 'polypeptide(L)'
;MDEWEQIEQTYILPFEALFKRCLHTCAKCQLQCMRSVCHSFDEDHDCGMSHQCRGLCEYCALNYRHGKEMPRCVGRAGHEGKCDCVKGDHTCGAECSLKGASNCGGLCVLIEGHEGDHRCSVKQHACGALCSATICRGKCILNAEHRHTVHKCAETQCKHACEMDGCKERCSTANHFHDQPELGVRFAEENDQKCEAEPSLPGEIIHLCSSRHTCNAACEMEGICAKSVQVSIDKFLGSRDTFDYELKQMIGIRNNCAIVLQPGESNHDDVKPVSIIAISALDTKGEHSVAHGNMRNMHFVAEDDVIKWEDHKYLPGEKGVAEMCNMYCSSAGRGHVHYLKCDKETDSACVYTDLQDQRRHCTNDLKPRPEHQVDELLHEKYWKTIGWEDPCRSAVERALFAKCPYLCDAAEHNGEGKPPSYCDLEAWHQPASTPSTTERRGFSYICGHRFACSHASPTGKVHHVFVLDCSGSMRGEPWQELVSGVRGYLRSRLATGVTQDIVSVVTFGARGIIEFEAVPINSAPSRRIDFHGGGTFYSNGLNQANAILSRTNLSVYKPVMIFFTDGRPADRKKGPALAVDVRNRFAKFGLRTFVVGYGRASDMGLEDLAEKLGGSVHEALTTADLGEAFRSISMSLGARAGLIHTTAAA
;
A
#
# COMPACT_ATOMS: atom_id res chain seq x y z
N MET A 1 15.50 12.03 -18.89
CA MET A 1 16.86 11.48 -19.11
C MET A 1 16.65 10.01 -19.44
N ASP A 2 17.21 9.51 -20.53
CA ASP A 2 17.05 8.11 -20.95
C ASP A 2 17.81 7.22 -19.95
N GLU A 3 17.23 6.10 -19.48
CA GLU A 3 17.83 5.24 -18.43
C GLU A 3 19.25 4.78 -18.82
N TRP A 4 19.51 4.67 -20.12
CA TRP A 4 20.81 4.31 -20.68
C TRP A 4 21.92 5.32 -20.41
N GLU A 5 21.64 6.62 -20.48
CA GLU A 5 22.65 7.66 -20.21
C GLU A 5 23.05 7.66 -18.73
N GLN A 6 22.11 7.39 -17.82
CA GLN A 6 22.42 7.24 -16.40
C GLN A 6 23.27 6.00 -16.12
N ILE A 7 23.00 4.89 -16.80
CA ILE A 7 23.79 3.65 -16.64
C ILE A 7 25.22 3.85 -17.16
N GLU A 8 25.38 4.51 -18.31
CA GLU A 8 26.69 4.79 -18.89
C GLU A 8 27.56 5.66 -17.97
N GLN A 9 26.98 6.74 -17.44
CA GLN A 9 27.69 7.64 -16.52
C GLN A 9 27.97 7.01 -15.15
N THR A 10 27.01 6.26 -14.59
CA THR A 10 27.14 5.70 -13.24
C THR A 10 28.08 4.50 -13.19
N TYR A 11 28.09 3.68 -14.26
CA TYR A 11 28.76 2.37 -14.21
C TYR A 11 29.88 2.22 -15.25
N ILE A 12 29.72 2.71 -16.48
CA ILE A 12 30.66 2.40 -17.58
C ILE A 12 31.90 3.30 -17.50
N LEU A 13 31.74 4.62 -17.34
CA LEU A 13 32.88 5.54 -17.28
C LEU A 13 33.82 5.28 -16.07
N PRO A 14 33.30 5.04 -14.84
CA PRO A 14 34.16 4.64 -13.72
C PRO A 14 34.86 3.29 -13.96
N PHE A 15 34.20 2.38 -14.68
CA PHE A 15 34.78 1.09 -15.03
C PHE A 15 35.95 1.24 -16.01
N GLU A 16 35.86 2.11 -17.02
CA GLU A 16 36.98 2.39 -17.93
C GLU A 16 38.21 2.99 -17.21
N ALA A 17 37.98 3.85 -16.21
CA ALA A 17 39.06 4.44 -15.42
C ALA A 17 39.88 3.37 -14.67
N LEU A 18 39.25 2.27 -14.26
CA LEU A 18 39.96 1.15 -13.61
C LEU A 18 40.99 0.47 -14.53
N PHE A 19 40.81 0.52 -15.86
CA PHE A 19 41.72 -0.10 -16.83
C PHE A 19 42.82 0.84 -17.33
N LYS A 20 42.79 2.13 -16.99
CA LYS A 20 43.88 3.06 -17.32
C LYS A 20 45.03 2.87 -16.34
N ARG A 21 46.26 2.72 -16.87
CA ARG A 21 47.48 2.56 -16.06
C ARG A 21 47.89 3.88 -15.41
N CYS A 22 48.36 3.79 -14.18
CA CYS A 22 49.03 4.90 -13.50
C CYS A 22 50.29 5.33 -14.28
N LEU A 23 50.42 6.65 -14.51
CA LEU A 23 51.52 7.22 -15.29
C LEU A 23 52.78 7.52 -14.45
N HIS A 24 52.73 7.26 -13.14
CA HIS A 24 53.87 7.47 -12.25
C HIS A 24 54.91 6.36 -12.34
N THR A 25 56.17 6.71 -12.10
CA THR A 25 57.29 5.77 -12.00
C THR A 25 57.28 5.03 -10.67
N CYS A 26 57.72 3.78 -10.67
CA CYS A 26 57.88 2.96 -9.48
C CYS A 26 58.82 3.63 -8.46
N ALA A 27 58.53 3.50 -7.17
CA ALA A 27 59.35 4.04 -6.08
C ALA A 27 60.74 3.36 -5.98
N LYS A 28 60.88 2.13 -6.49
CA LYS A 28 62.07 1.28 -6.32
C LYS A 28 62.91 1.12 -7.60
N CYS A 29 62.35 1.40 -8.77
CA CYS A 29 63.05 1.31 -10.05
C CYS A 29 62.49 2.31 -11.07
N GLN A 30 62.98 2.32 -12.29
CA GLN A 30 62.58 3.30 -13.31
C GLN A 30 61.43 2.83 -14.22
N LEU A 31 60.81 1.68 -13.90
CA LEU A 31 59.62 1.20 -14.61
C LEU A 31 58.37 1.99 -14.19
N GLN A 32 57.40 2.09 -15.10
CA GLN A 32 56.09 2.65 -14.79
C GLN A 32 55.29 1.77 -13.82
N CYS A 33 54.44 2.40 -13.03
CA CYS A 33 53.51 1.71 -12.15
C CYS A 33 52.56 0.83 -12.98
N MET A 34 52.25 -0.36 -12.44
CA MET A 34 51.35 -1.32 -13.08
C MET A 34 49.93 -1.25 -12.50
N ARG A 35 49.69 -0.40 -11.51
CA ARG A 35 48.37 -0.21 -10.90
C ARG A 35 47.48 0.68 -11.77
N SER A 36 46.16 0.60 -11.52
CA SER A 36 45.17 1.52 -12.09
C SER A 36 45.47 2.96 -11.70
N VAL A 37 45.13 3.93 -12.55
CA VAL A 37 45.21 5.37 -12.23
C VAL A 37 44.40 5.75 -10.98
N CYS A 38 43.44 4.91 -10.57
CA CYS A 38 42.57 5.12 -9.40
C CYS A 38 43.10 4.46 -8.10
N HIS A 39 44.32 3.93 -8.04
CA HIS A 39 44.84 3.31 -6.81
C HIS A 39 45.02 4.34 -5.68
N SER A 40 44.90 3.89 -4.42
CA SER A 40 44.97 4.76 -3.24
C SER A 40 46.32 5.47 -3.13
N PHE A 41 46.27 6.72 -2.67
CA PHE A 41 47.40 7.67 -2.63
C PHE A 41 48.41 7.41 -1.51
N ASP A 42 48.07 6.57 -0.53
CA ASP A 42 48.96 6.21 0.58
C ASP A 42 49.87 5.02 0.25
N GLU A 43 49.76 4.45 -0.95
CA GLU A 43 50.60 3.34 -1.38
C GLU A 43 51.73 3.80 -2.31
N ASP A 44 52.95 3.36 -2.02
CA ASP A 44 54.08 3.53 -2.93
C ASP A 44 53.78 2.93 -4.33
N HIS A 45 54.17 3.65 -5.37
CA HIS A 45 54.06 3.17 -6.74
C HIS A 45 54.97 1.95 -6.95
N ASP A 46 54.36 0.81 -7.28
CA ASP A 46 55.07 -0.44 -7.53
C ASP A 46 54.85 -0.90 -8.98
N CYS A 47 55.91 -1.39 -9.63
CA CYS A 47 55.83 -2.00 -10.95
C CYS A 47 55.49 -3.50 -10.89
N GLY A 48 55.44 -4.11 -9.70
CA GLY A 48 55.12 -5.52 -9.51
C GLY A 48 56.19 -6.50 -9.99
N MET A 49 57.39 -6.00 -10.30
CA MET A 49 58.50 -6.76 -10.87
C MET A 49 59.69 -6.80 -9.90
N SER A 50 60.77 -7.49 -10.27
CA SER A 50 61.97 -7.66 -9.42
C SER A 50 62.78 -6.38 -9.14
N HIS A 51 62.39 -5.23 -9.69
CA HIS A 51 63.08 -3.93 -9.59
C HIS A 51 64.55 -3.88 -10.07
N GLN A 52 65.14 -5.02 -10.42
CA GLN A 52 66.51 -5.18 -10.92
C GLN A 52 66.51 -5.35 -12.44
N CYS A 53 67.49 -4.76 -13.12
CA CYS A 53 67.70 -4.98 -14.55
C CYS A 53 68.02 -6.45 -14.82
N ARG A 54 67.37 -7.04 -15.83
CA ARG A 54 67.63 -8.42 -16.26
C ARG A 54 68.63 -8.50 -17.42
N GLY A 55 69.17 -7.37 -17.85
CA GLY A 55 70.16 -7.29 -18.92
C GLY A 55 71.52 -7.88 -18.52
N LEU A 56 72.30 -8.25 -19.54
CA LEU A 56 73.71 -8.64 -19.39
C LEU A 56 74.59 -7.42 -19.63
N CYS A 57 75.77 -7.37 -19.02
CA CYS A 57 76.72 -6.29 -19.28
C CYS A 57 77.09 -6.26 -20.77
N GLU A 58 76.87 -5.12 -21.42
CA GLU A 58 77.07 -4.96 -22.86
C GLU A 58 78.55 -5.07 -23.23
N TYR A 59 79.45 -4.48 -22.43
CA TYR A 59 80.90 -4.57 -22.66
C TYR A 59 81.43 -6.00 -22.51
N CYS A 60 81.05 -6.71 -21.45
CA CYS A 60 81.46 -8.10 -21.25
C CYS A 60 80.85 -9.03 -22.29
N ALA A 61 79.63 -8.74 -22.76
CA ALA A 61 79.00 -9.49 -23.84
C ALA A 61 79.79 -9.37 -25.15
N LEU A 62 80.29 -8.18 -25.47
CA LEU A 62 81.10 -7.93 -26.67
C LEU A 62 82.51 -8.56 -26.58
N ASN A 63 83.09 -8.65 -25.39
CA ASN A 63 84.44 -9.16 -25.15
C ASN A 63 84.48 -10.60 -24.60
N TYR A 64 83.41 -11.37 -24.81
CA TYR A 64 83.22 -12.68 -24.21
C TYR A 64 84.26 -13.71 -24.66
N ARG A 65 84.84 -14.45 -23.72
CA ARG A 65 85.68 -15.64 -23.97
C ARG A 65 84.97 -16.88 -23.44
N HIS A 66 84.94 -17.95 -24.24
CA HIS A 66 84.30 -19.23 -23.87
C HIS A 66 84.78 -19.72 -22.50
N GLY A 67 83.83 -20.03 -21.60
CA GLY A 67 84.09 -20.67 -20.29
C GLY A 67 84.00 -19.77 -19.06
N LYS A 68 83.70 -18.47 -19.20
CA LYS A 68 83.42 -17.57 -18.05
C LYS A 68 81.92 -17.27 -17.94
N GLU A 69 81.41 -17.11 -16.72
CA GLU A 69 80.04 -16.67 -16.48
C GLU A 69 79.84 -15.21 -16.94
N MET A 70 78.79 -14.93 -17.71
CA MET A 70 78.50 -13.57 -18.18
C MET A 70 77.94 -12.71 -17.04
N PRO A 71 78.56 -11.57 -16.71
CA PRO A 71 78.06 -10.75 -15.61
C PRO A 71 76.76 -10.04 -15.98
N ARG A 72 75.81 -10.06 -15.05
CA ARG A 72 74.52 -9.36 -15.16
C ARG A 72 74.67 -7.87 -14.88
N CYS A 73 73.73 -7.09 -15.39
CA CYS A 73 73.63 -5.68 -15.08
C CYS A 73 73.28 -5.47 -13.59
N VAL A 74 73.94 -4.51 -12.95
CA VAL A 74 73.65 -4.12 -11.56
C VAL A 74 72.65 -2.96 -11.46
N GLY A 75 72.23 -2.40 -12.59
CA GLY A 75 71.29 -1.29 -12.67
C GLY A 75 69.86 -1.64 -12.23
N ARG A 76 69.07 -0.61 -11.88
CA ARG A 76 67.64 -0.75 -11.57
C ARG A 76 66.85 -1.06 -12.84
N ALA A 77 65.77 -1.84 -12.73
CA ALA A 77 64.92 -2.13 -13.88
C ALA A 77 64.40 -0.84 -14.53
N GLY A 78 64.46 -0.78 -15.87
CA GLY A 78 64.07 0.41 -16.64
C GLY A 78 65.13 1.50 -16.70
N HIS A 79 66.35 1.27 -16.20
CA HIS A 79 67.41 2.29 -16.27
C HIS A 79 67.72 2.71 -17.71
N GLU A 80 67.96 4.01 -17.90
CA GLU A 80 68.46 4.54 -19.17
C GLU A 80 69.91 4.08 -19.42
N GLY A 81 70.31 4.02 -20.69
CA GLY A 81 71.67 3.74 -21.13
C GLY A 81 72.05 2.24 -21.19
N LYS A 82 73.35 1.98 -21.37
CA LYS A 82 73.89 0.65 -21.59
C LYS A 82 73.90 -0.18 -20.31
N CYS A 83 73.73 -1.49 -20.44
CA CYS A 83 73.79 -2.42 -19.30
C CYS A 83 75.24 -2.61 -18.83
N ASP A 84 75.48 -2.37 -17.55
CA ASP A 84 76.81 -2.40 -16.94
C ASP A 84 76.84 -3.31 -15.70
N CYS A 85 77.91 -4.09 -15.53
CA CYS A 85 78.11 -4.95 -14.36
C CYS A 85 78.93 -4.33 -13.23
N VAL A 86 79.55 -3.16 -13.46
CA VAL A 86 80.43 -2.43 -12.52
C VAL A 86 81.55 -3.33 -11.99
N LYS A 87 82.01 -4.27 -12.83
CA LYS A 87 83.08 -5.22 -12.52
C LYS A 87 84.10 -5.18 -13.65
N GLY A 88 85.37 -5.01 -13.30
CA GLY A 88 86.48 -4.97 -14.28
C GLY A 88 86.96 -3.54 -14.54
N ASP A 89 87.68 -3.38 -15.66
CA ASP A 89 88.47 -2.21 -16.05
C ASP A 89 87.76 -1.26 -17.04
N HIS A 90 86.46 -1.45 -17.27
CA HIS A 90 85.71 -0.73 -18.30
C HIS A 90 84.70 0.29 -17.77
N THR A 91 84.56 0.40 -16.45
CA THR A 91 83.57 1.27 -15.81
C THR A 91 84.17 1.91 -14.56
N CYS A 92 84.00 3.22 -14.41
CA CYS A 92 84.55 4.02 -13.31
C CYS A 92 84.01 3.60 -11.94
N GLY A 93 82.70 3.38 -11.80
CA GLY A 93 82.11 2.89 -10.55
C GLY A 93 82.12 3.87 -9.36
N ALA A 94 82.68 5.07 -9.48
CA ALA A 94 82.59 6.12 -8.47
C ALA A 94 81.15 6.65 -8.30
N GLU A 95 80.85 7.32 -7.19
CA GLU A 95 79.51 7.88 -6.98
C GLU A 95 79.20 9.01 -7.98
N CYS A 96 78.01 8.98 -8.57
CA CYS A 96 77.54 10.04 -9.44
C CYS A 96 77.45 11.37 -8.67
N SER A 97 77.91 12.47 -9.26
CA SER A 97 77.83 13.82 -8.69
C SER A 97 76.39 14.25 -8.37
N LEU A 98 75.39 13.60 -8.98
CA LEU A 98 73.95 13.88 -8.83
C LEU A 98 73.19 12.75 -8.11
N LYS A 99 73.86 11.99 -7.24
CA LYS A 99 73.27 10.89 -6.45
C LYS A 99 71.99 11.28 -5.68
N GLY A 100 71.81 12.55 -5.35
CA GLY A 100 70.61 13.08 -4.69
C GLY A 100 69.35 13.14 -5.56
N ALA A 101 69.47 13.01 -6.89
CA ALA A 101 68.32 13.04 -7.79
C ALA A 101 67.53 11.72 -7.76
N SER A 102 66.20 11.80 -7.90
CA SER A 102 65.31 10.65 -7.67
C SER A 102 65.50 9.50 -8.66
N ASN A 103 65.94 9.80 -9.88
CA ASN A 103 66.19 8.79 -10.91
C ASN A 103 67.68 8.42 -11.05
N CYS A 104 68.58 8.94 -10.22
CA CYS A 104 70.01 8.69 -10.37
C CYS A 104 70.36 7.19 -10.34
N GLY A 105 71.22 6.76 -11.27
CA GLY A 105 71.78 5.40 -11.31
C GLY A 105 72.80 5.11 -10.19
N GLY A 106 73.18 6.12 -9.41
CA GLY A 106 74.04 6.02 -8.24
C GLY A 106 75.53 5.95 -8.57
N LEU A 107 75.93 5.11 -9.52
CA LEU A 107 77.33 4.90 -9.89
C LEU A 107 77.65 5.47 -11.28
N CYS A 108 78.88 5.94 -11.45
CA CYS A 108 79.43 6.45 -12.69
C CYS A 108 79.59 5.31 -13.70
N VAL A 109 79.04 5.51 -14.90
CA VAL A 109 79.14 4.54 -16.01
C VAL A 109 80.17 4.96 -17.06
N LEU A 110 80.91 6.05 -16.80
CA LEU A 110 82.00 6.47 -17.66
C LEU A 110 83.18 5.51 -17.55
N ILE A 111 84.10 5.56 -18.52
CA ILE A 111 85.28 4.70 -18.57
C ILE A 111 86.17 4.98 -17.34
N GLU A 112 86.83 3.95 -16.81
CA GLU A 112 87.80 4.09 -15.73
C GLU A 112 88.90 5.11 -16.10
N GLY A 113 89.22 6.02 -15.18
CA GLY A 113 90.25 7.06 -15.39
C GLY A 113 89.79 8.29 -16.18
N HIS A 114 88.49 8.49 -16.39
CA HIS A 114 87.98 9.73 -17.00
C HIS A 114 88.25 10.97 -16.13
N GLU A 115 88.41 12.13 -16.77
CA GLU A 115 88.43 13.42 -16.08
C GLU A 115 87.02 14.05 -16.04
N GLY A 116 86.78 14.93 -15.05
CA GLY A 116 85.51 15.64 -14.87
C GLY A 116 84.50 14.95 -13.93
N ASP A 117 83.27 15.45 -13.93
CA ASP A 117 82.19 14.96 -13.05
C ASP A 117 81.84 13.49 -13.30
N HIS A 118 81.66 12.75 -12.22
CA HIS A 118 81.15 11.39 -12.28
C HIS A 118 79.67 11.39 -12.66
N ARG A 119 79.33 10.77 -13.79
CA ARG A 119 77.95 10.74 -14.32
C ARG A 119 77.47 9.30 -14.49
N CYS A 120 76.27 9.03 -13.96
CA CYS A 120 75.57 7.78 -14.23
C CYS A 120 74.94 7.79 -15.64
N SER A 121 74.28 6.70 -16.02
CA SER A 121 73.70 6.54 -17.36
C SER A 121 72.46 7.40 -17.66
N VAL A 122 71.95 8.10 -16.65
CA VAL A 122 70.75 8.95 -16.75
C VAL A 122 71.11 10.27 -17.42
N LYS A 123 70.38 10.61 -18.49
CA LYS A 123 70.64 11.84 -19.26
C LYS A 123 70.20 13.10 -18.52
N GLN A 124 69.04 13.04 -17.87
CA GLN A 124 68.46 14.17 -17.14
C GLN A 124 68.05 13.71 -15.75
N HIS A 125 68.70 14.27 -14.74
CA HIS A 125 68.42 13.95 -13.35
C HIS A 125 67.13 14.68 -12.91
N ALA A 126 66.16 13.95 -12.37
CA ALA A 126 64.92 14.51 -11.87
C ALA A 126 65.08 14.98 -10.42
N CYS A 127 64.53 16.15 -10.10
CA CYS A 127 64.61 16.78 -8.78
C CYS A 127 64.11 15.86 -7.66
N GLY A 128 62.94 15.24 -7.82
CA GLY A 128 62.42 14.28 -6.85
C GLY A 128 61.76 14.87 -5.60
N ALA A 129 61.82 16.18 -5.38
CA ALA A 129 61.07 16.87 -4.32
C ALA A 129 59.55 16.73 -4.50
N LEU A 130 58.76 16.93 -3.44
CA LEU A 130 57.29 16.86 -3.54
C LEU A 130 56.74 17.97 -4.44
N CYS A 131 55.69 17.64 -5.20
CA CYS A 131 54.98 18.61 -6.03
C CYS A 131 54.41 19.74 -5.18
N SER A 132 54.46 20.97 -5.71
CA SER A 132 53.97 22.16 -5.01
C SER A 132 52.45 22.27 -4.96
N ALA A 133 51.70 21.45 -5.71
CA ALA A 133 50.25 21.47 -5.73
C ALA A 133 49.64 20.89 -4.44
N THR A 134 48.66 21.59 -3.86
CA THR A 134 48.06 21.34 -2.52
C THR A 134 47.71 19.89 -2.22
N ILE A 135 47.07 19.19 -3.16
CA ILE A 135 46.58 17.82 -3.00
C ILE A 135 47.36 16.81 -3.86
N CYS A 136 48.55 17.20 -4.32
CA CYS A 136 49.41 16.36 -5.15
C CYS A 136 50.62 15.85 -4.36
N ARG A 137 50.71 14.53 -4.20
CA ARG A 137 51.90 13.87 -3.64
C ARG A 137 52.90 13.40 -4.69
N GLY A 138 52.78 13.89 -5.92
CA GLY A 138 53.69 13.54 -7.01
C GLY A 138 55.11 14.03 -6.73
N LYS A 139 56.11 13.39 -7.33
CA LYS A 139 57.51 13.84 -7.27
C LYS A 139 57.83 14.75 -8.45
N CYS A 140 58.66 15.75 -8.21
CA CYS A 140 59.12 16.71 -9.20
C CYS A 140 59.94 16.00 -10.28
N ILE A 141 59.56 16.24 -11.54
CA ILE A 141 60.25 15.68 -12.72
C ILE A 141 61.18 16.69 -13.40
N LEU A 142 61.25 17.93 -12.89
CA LEU A 142 62.12 18.96 -13.42
C LEU A 142 63.59 18.61 -13.23
N ASN A 143 64.46 19.19 -14.06
CA ASN A 143 65.88 18.93 -14.02
C ASN A 143 66.48 19.35 -12.67
N ALA A 144 67.11 18.42 -11.95
CA ALA A 144 67.76 18.64 -10.67
C ALA A 144 68.96 19.60 -10.76
N GLU A 145 69.56 19.72 -11.94
CA GLU A 145 70.69 20.63 -12.17
C GLU A 145 70.25 22.10 -12.29
N HIS A 146 68.97 22.35 -12.55
CA HIS A 146 68.40 23.70 -12.59
C HIS A 146 67.69 24.01 -11.27
N ARG A 147 68.05 25.13 -10.65
CA ARG A 147 67.37 25.60 -9.43
C ARG A 147 65.96 26.07 -9.79
N HIS A 148 64.96 25.55 -9.08
CA HIS A 148 63.55 25.93 -9.21
C HIS A 148 62.90 25.92 -7.83
N THR A 149 61.94 26.81 -7.60
CA THR A 149 61.17 26.89 -6.34
C THR A 149 59.80 26.24 -6.48
N VAL A 150 59.27 26.14 -7.71
CA VAL A 150 58.02 25.44 -7.99
C VAL A 150 58.30 24.04 -8.52
N HIS A 151 57.86 23.03 -7.77
CA HIS A 151 58.06 21.62 -8.10
C HIS A 151 56.86 21.07 -8.86
N LYS A 152 57.06 20.69 -10.12
CA LYS A 152 56.01 20.13 -10.99
C LYS A 152 56.19 18.64 -11.21
N CYS A 153 55.14 17.87 -10.97
CA CYS A 153 55.10 16.44 -11.27
C CYS A 153 54.60 16.18 -12.70
N ALA A 154 54.42 14.92 -13.07
CA ALA A 154 53.93 14.53 -14.40
C ALA A 154 52.44 14.84 -14.64
N GLU A 155 51.69 15.23 -13.61
CA GLU A 155 50.28 15.57 -13.75
C GLU A 155 50.09 16.91 -14.48
N THR A 156 49.15 16.92 -15.42
CA THR A 156 48.80 18.12 -16.19
C THR A 156 47.43 18.66 -15.81
N GLN A 157 46.52 17.80 -15.32
CA GLN A 157 45.16 18.18 -14.93
C GLN A 157 45.05 18.53 -13.45
N CYS A 158 44.09 19.37 -13.11
CA CYS A 158 43.69 19.59 -11.73
C CYS A 158 43.37 18.27 -11.00
N LYS A 159 43.74 18.16 -9.73
CA LYS A 159 43.48 16.97 -8.91
C LYS A 159 42.24 17.07 -8.04
N HIS A 160 41.62 18.24 -7.97
CA HIS A 160 40.46 18.46 -7.11
C HIS A 160 39.27 17.66 -7.62
N ALA A 161 38.45 17.19 -6.67
CA ALA A 161 37.17 16.57 -7.00
C ALA A 161 36.20 17.64 -7.53
N CYS A 162 35.25 17.21 -8.35
CA CYS A 162 34.14 18.06 -8.77
C CYS A 162 33.35 18.53 -7.53
N GLU A 163 33.03 19.82 -7.45
CA GLU A 163 32.27 20.42 -6.35
C GLU A 163 30.76 20.13 -6.40
N MET A 164 30.26 19.54 -7.48
CA MET A 164 28.85 19.16 -7.59
C MET A 164 28.51 18.00 -6.64
N ASP A 165 27.46 18.14 -5.83
CA ASP A 165 27.08 17.11 -4.84
C ASP A 165 26.89 15.74 -5.49
N GLY A 166 27.52 14.73 -4.89
CA GLY A 166 27.44 13.34 -5.36
C GLY A 166 28.36 13.02 -6.55
N CYS A 167 29.01 14.01 -7.17
CA CYS A 167 29.96 13.78 -8.25
C CYS A 167 31.30 13.29 -7.69
N LYS A 168 31.86 12.23 -8.29
CA LYS A 168 33.15 11.65 -7.91
C LYS A 168 34.24 11.86 -8.95
N GLU A 169 33.95 12.64 -9.99
CA GLU A 169 34.88 12.95 -11.07
C GLU A 169 35.89 14.02 -10.66
N ARG A 170 37.02 14.08 -11.39
CA ARG A 170 38.04 15.11 -11.21
C ARG A 170 37.71 16.36 -12.00
N CYS A 171 38.19 17.50 -11.52
CA CYS A 171 38.12 18.77 -12.22
C CYS A 171 38.72 18.64 -13.64
N SER A 172 37.99 19.15 -14.63
CA SER A 172 38.35 18.99 -16.04
C SER A 172 39.49 19.92 -16.49
N THR A 173 39.82 20.95 -15.72
CA THR A 173 40.80 21.98 -16.07
C THR A 173 42.21 21.40 -16.28
N ALA A 174 42.76 21.61 -17.48
CA ALA A 174 44.07 21.13 -17.93
C ALA A 174 45.27 21.88 -17.32
N ASN A 175 45.06 22.61 -16.23
CA ASN A 175 46.11 23.29 -15.47
C ASN A 175 46.19 22.67 -14.06
N HIS A 176 47.27 21.93 -13.81
CA HIS A 176 47.54 21.29 -12.52
C HIS A 176 47.60 22.27 -11.34
N PHE A 177 47.94 23.54 -11.59
CA PHE A 177 48.01 24.61 -10.59
C PHE A 177 46.83 25.59 -10.69
N HIS A 178 45.70 25.19 -11.26
CA HIS A 178 44.54 26.08 -11.42
C HIS A 178 43.99 26.60 -10.08
N ASP A 179 44.09 25.80 -9.01
CA ASP A 179 43.76 26.21 -7.64
C ASP A 179 44.79 27.15 -7.01
N GLN A 180 45.98 27.27 -7.61
CA GLN A 180 47.09 28.06 -7.12
C GLN A 180 47.73 28.89 -8.25
N PRO A 181 47.03 29.94 -8.75
CA PRO A 181 47.48 30.72 -9.91
C PRO A 181 48.88 31.31 -9.73
N GLU A 182 49.22 31.76 -8.52
CA GLU A 182 50.54 32.30 -8.17
C GLU A 182 51.68 31.29 -8.32
N LEU A 183 51.42 29.98 -8.14
CA LEU A 183 52.41 28.93 -8.41
C LEU A 183 52.54 28.67 -9.91
N GLY A 184 51.42 28.74 -10.65
CA GLY A 184 51.42 28.60 -12.11
C GLY A 184 52.26 29.68 -12.80
N VAL A 185 52.12 30.93 -12.37
CA VAL A 185 52.90 32.07 -12.90
C VAL A 185 54.40 31.87 -12.61
N ARG A 186 54.77 31.59 -11.35
CA ARG A 186 56.17 31.35 -10.97
C ARG A 186 56.79 30.17 -11.71
N PHE A 187 56.04 29.09 -11.90
CA PHE A 187 56.50 27.94 -12.67
C PHE A 187 56.79 28.31 -14.13
N ALA A 188 55.93 29.13 -14.75
CA ALA A 188 56.12 29.57 -16.13
C ALA A 188 57.37 30.46 -16.27
N GLU A 189 57.58 31.39 -15.32
CA GLU A 189 58.76 32.25 -15.25
C GLU A 189 60.07 31.46 -15.07
N GLU A 190 60.09 30.46 -14.19
CA GLU A 190 61.28 29.64 -13.92
C GLU A 190 61.65 28.68 -15.07
N ASN A 191 60.75 28.43 -16.03
CA ASN A 191 60.93 27.45 -17.10
C ASN A 191 60.84 28.06 -18.51
N ASP A 192 60.93 29.40 -18.63
CA ASP A 192 60.82 30.14 -19.89
C ASP A 192 59.54 29.80 -20.69
N GLN A 193 58.45 29.48 -20.00
CA GLN A 193 57.16 29.17 -20.62
C GLN A 193 56.28 30.42 -20.67
N LYS A 194 55.51 30.58 -21.75
CA LYS A 194 54.49 31.62 -21.80
C LYS A 194 53.38 31.28 -20.80
N CYS A 195 53.07 32.22 -19.91
CA CYS A 195 51.95 32.09 -18.99
C CYS A 195 50.64 32.16 -19.79
N GLU A 196 50.00 31.01 -20.04
CA GLU A 196 48.66 30.94 -20.67
C GLU A 196 47.53 31.25 -19.69
N ALA A 197 47.84 31.58 -18.43
CA ALA A 197 46.85 31.99 -17.47
C ALA A 197 46.34 33.40 -17.81
N GLU A 198 45.18 33.46 -18.50
CA GLU A 198 44.29 34.61 -18.38
C GLU A 198 44.07 34.86 -16.86
N PRO A 199 44.33 36.06 -16.34
CA PRO A 199 44.10 36.37 -14.94
C PRO A 199 42.59 36.27 -14.70
N SER A 200 42.15 35.16 -14.10
CA SER A 200 40.79 35.03 -13.62
C SER A 200 40.55 36.19 -12.65
N LEU A 201 39.53 37.00 -12.94
CA LEU A 201 39.00 38.02 -12.04
C LEU A 201 38.88 37.45 -10.61
N PRO A 202 38.94 38.28 -9.56
CA PRO A 202 38.84 37.83 -8.17
C PRO A 202 37.44 37.23 -7.90
N GLY A 203 37.31 35.96 -8.25
CA GLY A 203 36.16 35.10 -8.06
C GLY A 203 36.63 33.81 -7.41
N GLU A 204 35.68 33.11 -6.81
CA GLU A 204 35.89 31.81 -6.18
C GLU A 204 36.36 30.79 -7.22
N ILE A 205 37.46 30.08 -6.96
CA ILE A 205 37.96 29.03 -7.85
C ILE A 205 37.01 27.84 -7.71
N ILE A 206 36.30 27.48 -8.78
CA ILE A 206 35.33 26.39 -8.78
C ILE A 206 35.91 25.17 -9.52
N HIS A 207 35.82 24.00 -8.90
CA HIS A 207 36.26 22.73 -9.50
C HIS A 207 35.12 21.97 -10.16
N LEU A 208 34.98 22.07 -11.48
CA LEU A 208 33.94 21.36 -12.26
C LEU A 208 34.53 20.32 -13.23
N CYS A 209 33.88 19.16 -13.33
CA CYS A 209 34.20 18.14 -14.33
C CYS A 209 33.51 18.47 -15.68
N SER A 210 33.81 17.67 -16.72
CA SER A 210 33.28 17.87 -18.07
C SER A 210 31.90 17.23 -18.30
N SER A 211 31.23 16.81 -17.22
CA SER A 211 29.91 16.17 -17.26
C SER A 211 28.79 17.16 -16.96
N ARG A 212 27.59 16.86 -17.45
CA ARG A 212 26.35 17.56 -17.09
C ARG A 212 25.91 17.14 -15.68
N HIS A 213 25.28 18.04 -14.93
CA HIS A 213 24.78 17.77 -13.58
C HIS A 213 23.34 18.24 -13.42
N THR A 214 22.60 17.64 -12.49
CA THR A 214 21.32 18.20 -12.05
C THR A 214 21.56 19.35 -11.09
N CYS A 215 20.74 20.40 -11.16
CA CYS A 215 20.79 21.49 -10.20
C CYS A 215 20.43 20.99 -8.80
N ASN A 216 21.24 21.36 -7.80
CA ASN A 216 21.05 20.96 -6.40
C ASN A 216 20.14 21.91 -5.61
N ALA A 217 19.76 23.05 -6.19
CA ALA A 217 18.86 24.00 -5.54
C ALA A 217 17.46 23.38 -5.34
N ALA A 218 16.77 23.82 -4.28
CA ALA A 218 15.35 23.48 -4.12
C ALA A 218 14.54 24.04 -5.29
N CYS A 219 13.50 23.32 -5.73
CA CYS A 219 12.60 23.84 -6.75
C CYS A 219 11.98 25.16 -6.26
N GLU A 220 12.04 26.21 -7.07
CA GLU A 220 11.49 27.54 -6.77
C GLU A 220 10.07 27.74 -7.30
N MET A 221 9.57 26.84 -8.14
CA MET A 221 8.21 26.94 -8.67
C MET A 221 7.17 26.94 -7.53
N GLU A 222 6.10 27.71 -7.72
CA GLU A 222 4.98 27.71 -6.79
C GLU A 222 4.29 26.33 -6.80
N GLY A 223 3.86 25.86 -5.61
CA GLY A 223 3.17 24.58 -5.44
C GLY A 223 4.02 23.45 -4.85
N ILE A 224 3.59 22.20 -5.11
CA ILE A 224 4.23 20.97 -4.65
C ILE A 224 4.76 20.19 -5.86
N CYS A 225 5.98 19.65 -5.77
CA CYS A 225 6.62 18.95 -6.89
C CYS A 225 6.13 17.50 -7.01
N ALA A 226 5.84 16.87 -5.88
CA ALA A 226 5.30 15.52 -5.81
C ALA A 226 4.34 15.39 -4.63
N LYS A 227 3.46 14.39 -4.71
CA LYS A 227 2.61 13.97 -3.60
C LYS A 227 3.17 12.66 -3.06
N SER A 228 3.23 12.52 -1.74
CA SER A 228 3.61 11.27 -1.09
C SER A 228 2.61 10.92 0.00
N VAL A 229 2.43 9.61 0.21
CA VAL A 229 1.58 9.10 1.29
C VAL A 229 2.47 8.87 2.51
N GLN A 230 2.23 9.64 3.56
CA GLN A 230 2.79 9.36 4.88
C GLN A 230 1.83 8.45 5.65
N VAL A 231 2.35 7.34 6.17
CA VAL A 231 1.60 6.39 7.00
C VAL A 231 2.10 6.50 8.44
N SER A 232 1.17 6.61 9.37
CA SER A 232 1.43 6.64 10.81
C SER A 232 0.35 5.82 11.53
N ILE A 233 0.57 5.51 12.81
CA ILE A 233 -0.43 4.85 13.65
C ILE A 233 -1.07 5.93 14.53
N ASP A 234 -2.40 5.95 14.57
CA ASP A 234 -3.18 6.83 15.43
C ASP A 234 -4.20 6.00 16.23
N LYS A 235 -4.80 6.59 17.27
CA LYS A 235 -5.74 5.89 18.15
C LYS A 235 -7.14 6.45 18.02
N PHE A 236 -8.08 5.58 17.66
CA PHE A 236 -9.50 5.90 17.69
C PHE A 236 -10.03 5.82 19.12
N LEU A 237 -10.71 6.89 19.55
CA LEU A 237 -11.34 6.99 20.86
C LEU A 237 -12.84 7.17 20.67
N GLY A 238 -13.56 6.06 20.55
CA GLY A 238 -15.01 6.02 20.48
C GLY A 238 -15.66 5.83 21.85
N SER A 239 -16.97 5.99 21.88
CA SER A 239 -17.80 5.83 23.09
C SER A 239 -18.02 4.37 23.46
N ARG A 240 -17.93 3.47 22.47
CA ARG A 240 -18.17 2.02 22.61
C ARG A 240 -16.91 1.18 22.39
N ASP A 241 -15.90 1.73 21.73
CA ASP A 241 -14.70 1.01 21.33
C ASP A 241 -13.47 1.93 21.30
N THR A 242 -12.29 1.36 21.42
CA THR A 242 -11.01 2.09 21.36
C THR A 242 -9.94 1.18 20.79
N PHE A 243 -9.31 1.61 19.70
CA PHE A 243 -8.35 0.80 18.96
C PHE A 243 -7.36 1.67 18.18
N ASP A 244 -6.23 1.09 17.81
CA ASP A 244 -5.21 1.74 16.98
C ASP A 244 -5.51 1.50 15.49
N TYR A 245 -5.26 2.49 14.63
CA TYR A 245 -5.50 2.40 13.19
C TYR A 245 -4.39 3.07 12.38
N GLU A 246 -4.26 2.67 11.10
CA GLU A 246 -3.34 3.31 10.17
C GLU A 246 -3.91 4.64 9.65
N LEU A 247 -3.23 5.72 9.98
CA LEU A 247 -3.51 7.06 9.48
C LEU A 247 -2.65 7.35 8.25
N LYS A 248 -3.29 7.44 7.08
CA LYS A 248 -2.67 7.78 5.80
C LYS A 248 -2.93 9.24 5.45
N GLN A 249 -1.86 10.01 5.29
CA GLN A 249 -1.87 11.44 4.96
C GLN A 249 -1.18 11.68 3.63
N MET A 250 -1.81 12.47 2.77
CA MET A 250 -1.14 13.00 1.58
C MET A 250 -0.33 14.22 2.00
N ILE A 251 1.00 14.14 1.83
CA ILE A 251 1.92 15.24 2.05
C ILE A 251 2.47 15.73 0.70
N GLY A 252 2.64 17.05 0.59
CA GLY A 252 3.32 17.66 -0.54
C GLY A 252 4.83 17.63 -0.34
N ILE A 253 5.57 17.17 -1.35
CA ILE A 253 7.04 17.18 -1.37
C ILE A 253 7.50 18.25 -2.36
N ARG A 254 8.47 19.05 -1.96
CA ARG A 254 9.26 19.91 -2.85
C ARG A 254 10.55 19.18 -3.21
N ASN A 255 10.76 18.93 -4.49
CA ASN A 255 11.96 18.26 -5.01
C ASN A 255 13.07 19.28 -5.28
N ASN A 256 14.27 18.79 -5.57
CA ASN A 256 15.33 19.60 -6.16
C ASN A 256 14.95 20.07 -7.57
N CYS A 257 15.61 21.12 -8.03
CA CYS A 257 15.39 21.72 -9.33
C CYS A 257 15.60 20.71 -10.47
N ALA A 258 14.70 20.70 -11.44
CA ALA A 258 14.74 19.78 -12.59
C ALA A 258 15.71 20.21 -13.69
N ILE A 259 16.37 21.36 -13.55
CA ILE A 259 17.27 21.90 -14.56
C ILE A 259 18.57 21.10 -14.57
N VAL A 260 19.00 20.73 -15.78
CA VAL A 260 20.30 20.10 -16.03
C VAL A 260 21.28 21.19 -16.42
N LEU A 261 22.30 21.38 -15.57
CA LEU A 261 23.42 22.29 -15.77
C LEU A 261 24.36 21.75 -16.85
N GLN A 262 24.82 22.61 -17.75
CA GLN A 262 25.83 22.25 -18.75
C GLN A 262 27.21 22.07 -18.11
N PRO A 263 28.16 21.38 -18.76
CA PRO A 263 29.52 21.24 -18.23
C PRO A 263 30.15 22.62 -17.98
N GLY A 264 30.67 22.84 -16.77
CA GLY A 264 31.25 24.12 -16.37
C GLY A 264 30.27 25.11 -15.74
N GLU A 265 28.99 24.77 -15.62
CA GLU A 265 27.99 25.57 -14.90
C GLU A 265 27.74 25.00 -13.49
N SER A 266 27.67 25.87 -12.48
CA SER A 266 27.32 25.53 -11.10
C SER A 266 25.91 26.00 -10.69
N ASN A 267 25.31 26.90 -11.47
CA ASN A 267 23.95 27.42 -11.28
C ASN A 267 23.30 27.73 -12.64
N HIS A 268 22.00 28.06 -12.63
CA HIS A 268 21.22 28.35 -13.84
C HIS A 268 20.50 29.70 -13.77
N ASP A 269 21.05 30.68 -13.03
CA ASP A 269 20.39 31.97 -12.73
C ASP A 269 19.96 32.74 -14.01
N ASP A 270 20.56 32.45 -15.17
CA ASP A 270 20.25 33.10 -16.46
C ASP A 270 19.45 32.24 -17.46
N VAL A 271 19.10 30.98 -17.13
CA VAL A 271 18.36 30.10 -18.04
C VAL A 271 16.88 30.17 -17.71
N LYS A 272 16.12 30.97 -18.48
CA LYS A 272 14.65 30.89 -18.47
C LYS A 272 14.24 29.45 -18.77
N PRO A 273 13.45 28.80 -17.90
CA PRO A 273 13.08 27.41 -18.10
C PRO A 273 12.32 27.26 -19.42
N VAL A 274 12.86 26.42 -20.31
CA VAL A 274 12.04 25.80 -21.36
C VAL A 274 10.98 25.00 -20.61
N SER A 275 9.73 25.42 -20.78
CA SER A 275 8.53 24.94 -20.13
C SER A 275 8.44 23.41 -20.11
N ILE A 276 8.99 22.78 -19.07
CA ILE A 276 8.62 21.43 -18.64
C ILE A 276 7.41 21.62 -17.75
N ILE A 277 6.25 21.39 -18.37
CA ILE A 277 4.92 21.13 -17.80
C ILE A 277 4.86 21.47 -16.30
N ALA A 278 4.51 22.71 -16.01
CA ALA A 278 3.86 23.02 -14.75
C ALA A 278 2.63 22.11 -14.66
N ILE A 279 2.62 21.17 -13.71
CA ILE A 279 1.37 20.58 -13.26
C ILE A 279 0.67 21.73 -12.54
N SER A 280 -0.04 22.54 -13.34
CA SER A 280 -0.89 23.60 -12.87
C SER A 280 -1.88 22.98 -11.89
N ALA A 281 -1.75 23.39 -10.63
CA ALA A 281 -2.85 23.32 -9.71
C ALA A 281 -4.01 24.11 -10.33
N LEU A 282 -5.19 23.50 -10.30
CA LEU A 282 -6.50 24.12 -10.48
C LEU A 282 -6.80 24.52 -11.94
N ASP A 283 -7.58 23.65 -12.58
CA ASP A 283 -8.71 23.95 -13.49
C ASP A 283 -8.71 23.05 -14.74
N THR A 284 -8.73 21.74 -14.53
CA THR A 284 -9.09 20.78 -15.56
C THR A 284 -10.53 20.37 -15.35
N LYS A 285 -11.38 20.58 -16.36
CA LYS A 285 -12.72 19.98 -16.51
C LYS A 285 -12.63 18.45 -16.61
N GLY A 286 -12.19 17.80 -15.53
CA GLY A 286 -12.00 16.36 -15.38
C GLY A 286 -12.16 15.99 -13.91
N GLU A 287 -12.56 14.75 -13.65
CA GLU A 287 -12.73 14.22 -12.30
C GLU A 287 -11.44 14.41 -11.49
N HIS A 288 -11.58 14.82 -10.23
CA HIS A 288 -10.42 15.01 -9.36
C HIS A 288 -9.76 13.66 -9.05
N SER A 289 -8.56 13.43 -9.60
CA SER A 289 -7.73 12.24 -9.34
C SER A 289 -6.76 12.50 -8.18
N VAL A 290 -7.04 11.91 -7.01
CA VAL A 290 -6.13 11.93 -5.85
C VAL A 290 -6.18 10.57 -5.15
N ALA A 291 -5.08 10.16 -4.51
CA ALA A 291 -5.09 8.99 -3.64
C ALA A 291 -6.07 9.22 -2.47
N HIS A 292 -7.09 8.39 -2.38
CA HIS A 292 -8.07 8.41 -1.29
C HIS A 292 -7.42 7.88 0.00
N GLY A 293 -7.78 8.48 1.14
CA GLY A 293 -7.24 8.14 2.44
C GLY A 293 -8.34 7.87 3.47
N ASN A 294 -8.01 8.06 4.75
CA ASN A 294 -8.98 7.95 5.82
C ASN A 294 -10.13 8.97 5.67
N MET A 295 -11.34 8.58 6.03
CA MET A 295 -12.58 9.35 5.92
C MET A 295 -12.73 10.39 7.03
N ARG A 296 -11.76 11.30 7.16
CA ARG A 296 -11.62 12.23 8.30
C ARG A 296 -12.77 13.22 8.49
N ASN A 297 -13.45 13.54 7.38
CA ASN A 297 -14.54 14.52 7.34
C ASN A 297 -15.93 13.84 7.32
N MET A 298 -15.97 12.52 7.51
CA MET A 298 -17.19 11.72 7.51
C MET A 298 -17.61 11.38 8.92
N HIS A 299 -18.92 11.22 9.12
CA HIS A 299 -19.49 10.72 10.36
C HIS A 299 -20.41 9.54 10.07
N PHE A 300 -20.45 8.60 11.01
CA PHE A 300 -21.33 7.46 10.92
C PHE A 300 -22.79 7.88 11.13
N VAL A 301 -23.69 7.25 10.40
CA VAL A 301 -25.14 7.42 10.59
C VAL A 301 -25.83 6.08 10.39
N ALA A 302 -26.90 5.84 11.12
CA ALA A 302 -27.71 4.62 11.00
C ALA A 302 -29.07 4.82 11.67
N GLU A 303 -30.02 3.95 11.37
CA GLU A 303 -31.27 3.85 12.15
C GLU A 303 -31.00 3.26 13.55
N ASP A 304 -30.07 2.32 13.62
CA ASP A 304 -29.65 1.65 14.84
C ASP A 304 -28.75 2.52 15.73
N ASP A 305 -28.85 2.33 17.05
CA ASP A 305 -28.02 3.05 18.02
C ASP A 305 -26.57 2.55 18.06
N VAL A 306 -26.26 1.40 17.46
CA VAL A 306 -24.92 0.82 17.43
C VAL A 306 -24.64 0.27 16.04
N ILE A 307 -23.56 0.74 15.42
CA ILE A 307 -23.10 0.31 14.11
C ILE A 307 -21.97 -0.70 14.35
N LYS A 308 -22.20 -1.95 13.97
CA LYS A 308 -21.16 -2.98 13.97
C LYS A 308 -20.54 -3.03 12.58
N TRP A 309 -19.25 -2.75 12.49
CA TRP A 309 -18.51 -2.76 11.23
C TRP A 309 -17.25 -3.60 11.39
N GLU A 310 -17.19 -4.73 10.67
CA GLU A 310 -16.16 -5.75 10.85
C GLU A 310 -15.96 -6.09 12.35
N ASP A 311 -14.77 -5.85 12.89
CA ASP A 311 -14.42 -6.12 14.29
C ASP A 311 -14.67 -4.92 15.22
N HIS A 312 -15.10 -3.77 14.67
CA HIS A 312 -15.26 -2.51 15.40
C HIS A 312 -16.74 -2.16 15.65
N LYS A 313 -16.96 -1.35 16.69
CA LYS A 313 -18.28 -0.80 17.01
C LYS A 313 -18.24 0.72 17.06
N TYR A 314 -19.15 1.33 16.30
CA TYR A 314 -19.33 2.77 16.24
C TYR A 314 -20.71 3.16 16.79
N LEU A 315 -20.81 4.38 17.33
CA LEU A 315 -22.10 5.04 17.52
C LEU A 315 -22.40 5.97 16.34
N PRO A 316 -23.68 6.14 16.00
CA PRO A 316 -24.04 7.19 15.06
C PRO A 316 -23.56 8.57 15.55
N GLY A 317 -22.92 9.33 14.67
CA GLY A 317 -22.31 10.63 14.93
C GLY A 317 -20.81 10.57 15.20
N GLU A 318 -20.22 9.39 15.40
CA GLU A 318 -18.77 9.25 15.52
C GLU A 318 -18.07 9.44 14.17
N LYS A 319 -16.80 9.86 14.21
CA LYS A 319 -16.02 10.15 13.00
C LYS A 319 -15.55 8.88 12.30
N GLY A 320 -15.60 8.88 10.97
CA GLY A 320 -15.03 7.83 10.11
C GLY A 320 -13.50 7.88 9.98
N VAL A 321 -12.78 8.54 10.89
CA VAL A 321 -11.33 8.78 10.78
C VAL A 321 -10.49 7.50 10.75
N ALA A 322 -10.98 6.42 11.32
CA ALA A 322 -10.30 5.13 11.33
C ALA A 322 -10.44 4.38 9.99
N GLU A 323 -11.50 4.67 9.23
CA GLU A 323 -11.87 3.93 8.04
C GLU A 323 -11.30 4.58 6.78
N MET A 324 -10.74 3.78 5.87
CA MET A 324 -10.28 4.23 4.56
C MET A 324 -11.41 4.13 3.53
N CYS A 325 -11.59 5.16 2.69
CA CYS A 325 -12.69 5.21 1.70
C CYS A 325 -12.82 3.93 0.86
N ASN A 326 -11.72 3.44 0.30
CA ASN A 326 -11.72 2.27 -0.57
C ASN A 326 -12.07 0.99 0.21
N MET A 327 -11.40 0.75 1.35
CA MET A 327 -11.61 -0.45 2.17
C MET A 327 -13.03 -0.50 2.74
N TYR A 328 -13.56 0.66 3.13
CA TYR A 328 -14.93 0.78 3.61
C TYR A 328 -15.94 0.43 2.51
N CYS A 329 -15.80 0.99 1.31
CA CYS A 329 -16.71 0.68 0.20
C CYS A 329 -16.60 -0.79 -0.23
N SER A 330 -15.39 -1.32 -0.25
CA SER A 330 -15.10 -2.74 -0.53
C SER A 330 -15.79 -3.68 0.46
N SER A 331 -15.66 -3.43 1.77
CA SER A 331 -16.28 -4.24 2.82
C SER A 331 -17.81 -4.09 2.86
N ALA A 332 -18.34 -2.90 2.57
CA ALA A 332 -19.78 -2.66 2.41
C ALA A 332 -20.38 -3.51 1.26
N GLY A 333 -19.59 -3.69 0.20
CA GLY A 333 -19.86 -4.64 -0.87
C GLY A 333 -21.02 -4.22 -1.77
N ARG A 334 -21.78 -5.21 -2.26
CA ARG A 334 -22.90 -5.01 -3.20
C ARG A 334 -23.85 -3.90 -2.74
N GLY A 335 -24.65 -3.27 -3.57
CA GLY A 335 -25.80 -2.41 -3.23
C GLY A 335 -25.69 -1.46 -2.03
N HIS A 336 -24.49 -1.05 -1.62
CA HIS A 336 -24.31 -0.11 -0.53
C HIS A 336 -24.61 1.29 -1.03
N VAL A 337 -24.99 2.16 -0.10
CA VAL A 337 -25.42 3.52 -0.41
C VAL A 337 -24.47 4.51 0.24
N HIS A 338 -24.29 5.62 -0.46
CA HIS A 338 -23.77 6.87 0.09
C HIS A 338 -24.94 7.81 0.26
N TYR A 339 -24.81 8.78 1.14
CA TYR A 339 -25.83 9.81 1.24
C TYR A 339 -25.26 11.18 0.92
N LEU A 340 -26.09 11.96 0.25
CA LEU A 340 -25.80 13.32 -0.18
C LEU A 340 -26.97 14.22 0.20
N LYS A 341 -26.72 15.51 0.40
CA LYS A 341 -27.79 16.49 0.62
C LYS A 341 -28.82 16.43 -0.52
N CYS A 342 -30.09 16.36 -0.16
CA CYS A 342 -31.18 16.45 -1.12
C CYS A 342 -31.27 17.87 -1.68
N ASP A 343 -31.55 17.99 -2.98
CA ASP A 343 -31.75 19.28 -3.64
C ASP A 343 -33.08 19.94 -3.26
N LYS A 344 -33.93 19.24 -2.50
CA LYS A 344 -35.26 19.65 -2.08
C LYS A 344 -35.36 19.61 -0.56
N GLU A 345 -36.13 20.54 -0.01
CA GLU A 345 -36.31 20.68 1.45
C GLU A 345 -37.33 19.68 2.03
N THR A 346 -38.11 19.02 1.19
CA THR A 346 -39.18 18.07 1.60
C THR A 346 -39.20 16.84 0.71
N ASP A 347 -39.43 15.67 1.31
CA ASP A 347 -39.58 14.36 0.63
C ASP A 347 -40.54 14.42 -0.57
N SER A 348 -41.74 14.98 -0.38
CA SER A 348 -42.78 15.07 -1.42
C SER A 348 -42.40 15.92 -2.65
N ALA A 349 -41.33 16.71 -2.57
CA ALA A 349 -40.83 17.53 -3.68
C ALA A 349 -39.62 16.90 -4.38
N CYS A 350 -39.06 15.82 -3.83
CA CYS A 350 -37.97 15.08 -4.45
C CYS A 350 -38.49 14.32 -5.69
N VAL A 351 -37.82 14.49 -6.82
CA VAL A 351 -38.23 13.93 -8.12
C VAL A 351 -37.43 12.69 -8.53
N TYR A 352 -36.41 12.33 -7.76
CA TYR A 352 -35.52 11.22 -8.07
C TYR A 352 -36.20 9.88 -7.80
N THR A 353 -36.26 9.02 -8.82
CA THR A 353 -36.90 7.70 -8.75
C THR A 353 -35.85 6.59 -8.86
N ASP A 354 -35.60 5.96 -7.71
CA ASP A 354 -34.77 4.76 -7.48
C ASP A 354 -33.83 4.33 -8.62
N LEU A 355 -34.31 3.48 -9.54
CA LEU A 355 -33.51 2.74 -10.50
C LEU A 355 -33.04 3.59 -11.69
N GLN A 356 -33.85 4.57 -12.09
CA GLN A 356 -33.54 5.43 -13.25
C GLN A 356 -32.44 6.44 -12.89
N ASP A 357 -32.51 6.99 -11.68
CA ASP A 357 -31.59 8.02 -11.23
C ASP A 357 -30.38 7.47 -10.46
N GLN A 358 -30.45 6.20 -10.02
CA GLN A 358 -29.51 5.60 -9.05
C GLN A 358 -29.36 6.47 -7.79
N ARG A 359 -30.41 7.23 -7.50
CA ARG A 359 -30.58 8.18 -6.42
C ARG A 359 -32.04 8.13 -6.00
N ARG A 360 -32.32 8.14 -4.70
CA ARG A 360 -33.68 8.23 -4.16
C ARG A 360 -33.66 9.00 -2.85
N HIS A 361 -34.78 9.60 -2.48
CA HIS A 361 -34.89 10.25 -1.19
C HIS A 361 -34.72 9.24 -0.04
N CYS A 362 -33.98 9.62 0.99
CA CYS A 362 -33.90 8.79 2.19
C CYS A 362 -35.17 8.96 3.02
N THR A 363 -35.89 7.85 3.22
CA THR A 363 -37.11 7.82 4.05
C THR A 363 -36.86 7.24 5.44
N ASN A 364 -35.61 6.86 5.73
CA ASN A 364 -35.21 6.22 6.97
C ASN A 364 -34.91 7.26 8.05
N ASP A 365 -35.20 6.93 9.31
CA ASP A 365 -34.93 7.82 10.45
C ASP A 365 -33.48 7.69 10.92
N LEU A 366 -32.57 8.37 10.23
CA LEU A 366 -31.14 8.31 10.49
C LEU A 366 -30.76 9.06 11.77
N LYS A 367 -29.92 8.42 12.58
CA LYS A 367 -29.27 8.99 13.76
C LYS A 367 -27.80 9.27 13.45
N PRO A 368 -27.19 10.35 13.99
CA PRO A 368 -27.89 11.56 14.42
C PRO A 368 -28.71 12.11 13.25
N ARG A 369 -29.80 12.79 13.58
CA ARG A 369 -30.69 13.37 12.57
C ARG A 369 -29.88 14.35 11.70
N PRO A 370 -29.81 14.14 10.38
CA PRO A 370 -29.12 15.07 9.49
C PRO A 370 -29.74 16.47 9.57
N GLU A 371 -28.90 17.51 9.52
CA GLU A 371 -29.34 18.92 9.55
C GLU A 371 -30.22 19.30 8.34
N HIS A 372 -30.08 18.55 7.25
CA HIS A 372 -30.78 18.75 5.99
C HIS A 372 -31.37 17.43 5.53
N GLN A 373 -32.37 17.48 4.64
CA GLN A 373 -32.82 16.29 3.95
C GLN A 373 -31.67 15.66 3.14
N VAL A 374 -31.65 14.33 3.06
CA VAL A 374 -30.60 13.57 2.36
C VAL A 374 -31.21 12.56 1.41
N ASP A 375 -30.48 12.28 0.33
CA ASP A 375 -30.80 11.22 -0.62
C ASP A 375 -29.80 10.08 -0.48
N GLU A 376 -30.25 8.86 -0.75
CA GLU A 376 -29.41 7.68 -0.94
C GLU A 376 -28.96 7.61 -2.40
N LEU A 377 -27.67 7.44 -2.63
CA LEU A 377 -27.05 7.29 -3.94
C LEU A 377 -26.29 5.96 -3.99
N LEU A 378 -26.41 5.25 -5.11
CA LEU A 378 -25.52 4.13 -5.39
C LEU A 378 -24.09 4.64 -5.62
N HIS A 379 -23.09 3.79 -5.33
CA HIS A 379 -21.67 4.14 -5.31
C HIS A 379 -21.19 4.94 -6.54
N GLU A 380 -21.39 4.41 -7.75
CA GLU A 380 -20.95 5.07 -8.98
C GLU A 380 -21.62 6.43 -9.18
N LYS A 381 -22.93 6.51 -8.87
CA LYS A 381 -23.69 7.75 -8.96
C LYS A 381 -23.17 8.80 -7.99
N TYR A 382 -22.80 8.41 -6.78
CA TYR A 382 -22.24 9.30 -5.77
C TYR A 382 -20.94 9.96 -6.25
N TRP A 383 -19.93 9.18 -6.64
CA TRP A 383 -18.62 9.70 -7.06
C TRP A 383 -18.70 10.61 -8.29
N LYS A 384 -19.52 10.22 -9.29
CA LYS A 384 -19.81 11.06 -10.45
C LYS A 384 -20.49 12.38 -10.07
N THR A 385 -21.39 12.35 -9.09
CA THR A 385 -22.13 13.55 -8.66
C THR A 385 -21.23 14.53 -7.92
N ILE A 386 -20.30 14.05 -7.08
CA ILE A 386 -19.35 14.91 -6.38
C ILE A 386 -18.12 15.28 -7.23
N GLY A 387 -17.95 14.70 -8.42
CA GLY A 387 -16.89 15.03 -9.37
C GLY A 387 -15.51 14.45 -9.03
N TRP A 388 -15.48 13.30 -8.34
CA TRP A 388 -14.25 12.64 -7.91
C TRP A 388 -14.10 11.27 -8.57
N GLU A 389 -12.85 10.87 -8.80
CA GLU A 389 -12.56 9.49 -9.20
C GLU A 389 -12.98 8.50 -8.11
N ASP A 390 -13.30 7.28 -8.52
CA ASP A 390 -13.73 6.22 -7.63
C ASP A 390 -12.55 5.67 -6.80
N PRO A 391 -12.66 5.58 -5.46
CA PRO A 391 -11.60 5.07 -4.60
C PRO A 391 -11.27 3.59 -4.81
N CYS A 392 -12.22 2.80 -5.34
CA CYS A 392 -12.09 1.36 -5.54
C CYS A 392 -11.54 1.07 -6.95
N ARG A 393 -10.24 0.77 -7.05
CA ARG A 393 -9.56 0.55 -8.34
C ARG A 393 -10.09 -0.66 -9.12
N SER A 394 -10.67 -1.65 -8.45
CA SER A 394 -11.14 -2.89 -9.10
C SER A 394 -12.45 -2.65 -9.85
N ALA A 395 -12.40 -2.65 -11.18
CA ALA A 395 -13.60 -2.54 -12.01
C ALA A 395 -14.63 -3.66 -11.73
N VAL A 396 -14.15 -4.87 -11.41
CA VAL A 396 -15.02 -6.00 -11.07
C VAL A 396 -15.76 -5.73 -9.77
N GLU A 397 -15.07 -5.19 -8.76
CA GLU A 397 -15.68 -4.86 -7.47
C GLU A 397 -16.70 -3.73 -7.59
N ARG A 398 -16.36 -2.66 -8.32
CA ARG A 398 -17.29 -1.55 -8.58
C ARG A 398 -18.57 -2.01 -9.29
N ALA A 399 -18.45 -2.93 -10.23
CA ALA A 399 -19.60 -3.53 -10.89
C ALA A 399 -20.50 -4.31 -9.90
N LEU A 400 -19.95 -4.86 -8.81
CA LEU A 400 -20.73 -5.51 -7.76
C LEU A 400 -21.48 -4.50 -6.89
N PHE A 401 -20.94 -3.31 -6.64
CA PHE A 401 -21.62 -2.27 -5.84
C PHE A 401 -22.96 -1.86 -6.44
N ALA A 402 -23.11 -1.91 -7.76
CA ALA A 402 -24.37 -1.68 -8.44
C ALA A 402 -25.35 -2.86 -8.38
N LYS A 403 -24.95 -4.02 -7.84
CA LYS A 403 -25.78 -5.23 -7.79
C LYS A 403 -26.59 -5.35 -6.51
N CYS A 404 -27.68 -6.11 -6.62
CA CYS A 404 -28.57 -6.38 -5.52
C CYS A 404 -27.84 -7.07 -4.34
N PRO A 405 -28.10 -6.61 -3.10
CA PRO A 405 -27.60 -7.23 -1.89
C PRO A 405 -27.93 -8.70 -1.67
N TYR A 406 -29.08 -9.12 -2.22
CA TYR A 406 -29.84 -10.18 -1.63
C TYR A 406 -29.10 -11.51 -1.79
N LEU A 407 -28.94 -12.24 -0.69
CA LEU A 407 -28.21 -13.50 -0.66
C LEU A 407 -29.18 -14.69 -0.72
N CYS A 408 -28.85 -15.70 -1.52
CA CYS A 408 -29.54 -16.97 -1.54
C CYS A 408 -29.29 -17.73 -0.23
N ASP A 409 -30.36 -18.15 0.44
CA ASP A 409 -30.30 -18.83 1.75
C ASP A 409 -30.10 -20.35 1.66
N ALA A 410 -29.80 -20.87 0.47
CA ALA A 410 -29.60 -22.30 0.22
C ALA A 410 -28.41 -22.87 1.04
N ALA A 411 -28.56 -24.07 1.58
CA ALA A 411 -27.58 -24.70 2.47
C ALA A 411 -26.23 -24.99 1.80
N GLU A 412 -26.24 -25.07 0.47
CA GLU A 412 -25.08 -25.17 -0.41
C GLU A 412 -24.19 -23.92 -0.36
N HIS A 413 -24.70 -22.78 0.13
CA HIS A 413 -23.97 -21.52 0.33
C HIS A 413 -23.64 -21.23 1.81
N ASN A 414 -24.20 -22.01 2.75
CA ASN A 414 -24.02 -21.79 4.18
C ASN A 414 -22.85 -22.66 4.71
N GLY A 415 -21.76 -22.02 5.16
CA GLY A 415 -20.61 -22.66 5.83
C GLY A 415 -19.24 -22.07 5.44
N GLU A 416 -18.23 -22.33 6.27
CA GLU A 416 -16.84 -21.89 6.05
C GLU A 416 -16.28 -22.45 4.72
N GLY A 417 -15.78 -21.57 3.85
CA GLY A 417 -15.19 -21.94 2.56
C GLY A 417 -16.18 -22.21 1.41
N LYS A 418 -17.49 -22.01 1.60
CA LYS A 418 -18.48 -22.12 0.52
C LYS A 418 -18.76 -20.76 -0.14
N PRO A 419 -18.82 -20.66 -1.48
CA PRO A 419 -19.05 -19.39 -2.14
C PRO A 419 -20.52 -18.93 -1.96
N PRO A 420 -20.77 -17.68 -1.55
CA PRO A 420 -22.11 -17.11 -1.47
C PRO A 420 -22.74 -16.95 -2.85
N SER A 421 -24.07 -17.10 -2.97
CA SER A 421 -24.80 -16.77 -4.20
C SER A 421 -25.71 -15.57 -3.98
N TYR A 422 -25.39 -14.48 -4.66
CA TYR A 422 -26.14 -13.23 -4.60
C TYR A 422 -27.13 -13.12 -5.77
N CYS A 423 -28.14 -12.29 -5.58
CA CYS A 423 -29.00 -11.84 -6.66
C CYS A 423 -28.15 -11.20 -7.77
N ASP A 424 -28.46 -11.55 -9.01
CA ASP A 424 -27.71 -11.12 -10.20
C ASP A 424 -28.26 -9.83 -10.84
N LEU A 425 -29.38 -9.32 -10.32
CA LEU A 425 -30.04 -8.08 -10.74
C LEU A 425 -29.37 -6.85 -10.15
N GLU A 426 -29.67 -5.68 -10.71
CA GLU A 426 -29.18 -4.38 -10.22
C GLU A 426 -29.75 -4.06 -8.83
N ALA A 427 -29.05 -3.23 -8.06
CA ALA A 427 -29.55 -2.70 -6.81
C ALA A 427 -30.86 -1.95 -7.05
N TRP A 428 -31.79 -2.06 -6.08
CA TRP A 428 -33.13 -1.50 -6.13
C TRP A 428 -34.02 -2.02 -7.27
N HIS A 429 -33.68 -3.14 -7.91
CA HIS A 429 -34.53 -3.75 -8.94
C HIS A 429 -35.97 -3.98 -8.44
N GLN A 430 -36.93 -3.78 -9.34
CA GLN A 430 -38.30 -4.23 -9.11
C GLN A 430 -38.33 -5.76 -9.01
N PRO A 431 -39.24 -6.36 -8.22
CA PRO A 431 -39.35 -7.82 -8.10
C PRO A 431 -39.44 -8.50 -9.46
N ALA A 432 -38.53 -9.42 -9.75
CA ALA A 432 -38.49 -10.15 -11.00
C ALA A 432 -39.64 -11.14 -11.10
N SER A 433 -40.42 -11.01 -12.17
CA SER A 433 -41.46 -11.96 -12.55
C SER A 433 -40.85 -13.34 -12.75
N THR A 434 -41.43 -14.37 -12.13
CA THR A 434 -40.96 -15.76 -12.27
C THR A 434 -41.38 -16.31 -13.64
N PRO A 435 -40.47 -16.60 -14.58
CA PRO A 435 -40.82 -17.13 -15.89
C PRO A 435 -41.27 -18.61 -15.81
N SER A 436 -41.93 -19.07 -16.89
CA SER A 436 -42.40 -20.46 -17.02
C SER A 436 -41.23 -21.46 -16.89
N THR A 437 -41.49 -22.69 -16.42
CA THR A 437 -40.44 -23.68 -16.09
C THR A 437 -39.49 -23.98 -17.28
N THR A 438 -39.98 -23.86 -18.51
CA THR A 438 -39.24 -24.04 -19.76
C THR A 438 -38.32 -22.88 -20.12
N GLU A 439 -38.53 -21.68 -19.56
CA GLU A 439 -37.78 -20.45 -19.88
C GLU A 439 -36.72 -20.09 -18.82
N ARG A 440 -36.64 -20.85 -17.72
CA ARG A 440 -35.77 -20.52 -16.57
C ARG A 440 -34.27 -20.55 -16.88
N ARG A 441 -33.83 -21.10 -18.01
CA ARG A 441 -32.43 -21.08 -18.53
C ARG A 441 -31.34 -21.28 -17.45
N GLY A 442 -31.58 -22.12 -16.44
CA GLY A 442 -30.61 -22.39 -15.36
C GLY A 442 -30.57 -21.38 -14.21
N PHE A 443 -31.46 -20.38 -14.16
CA PHE A 443 -31.59 -19.40 -13.08
C PHE A 443 -32.71 -19.76 -12.10
N SER A 444 -32.48 -19.46 -10.82
CA SER A 444 -33.47 -19.59 -9.74
C SER A 444 -34.10 -18.23 -9.42
N TYR A 445 -35.40 -18.21 -9.10
CA TYR A 445 -36.12 -16.99 -8.73
C TYR A 445 -36.74 -17.16 -7.34
N ILE A 446 -36.35 -16.34 -6.36
CA ILE A 446 -36.78 -16.42 -4.96
C ILE A 446 -37.18 -15.04 -4.48
N CYS A 447 -38.41 -14.87 -4.01
CA CYS A 447 -38.93 -13.59 -3.47
C CYS A 447 -38.75 -12.39 -4.42
N GLY A 448 -38.82 -12.59 -5.74
CA GLY A 448 -38.58 -11.54 -6.73
C GLY A 448 -37.09 -11.27 -7.04
N HIS A 449 -36.15 -12.04 -6.50
CA HIS A 449 -34.72 -11.99 -6.80
C HIS A 449 -34.32 -13.14 -7.73
N ARG A 450 -33.34 -12.91 -8.61
CA ARG A 450 -32.84 -13.91 -9.59
C ARG A 450 -31.42 -14.32 -9.25
N PHE A 451 -31.12 -15.62 -9.29
CA PHE A 451 -29.82 -16.20 -8.93
C PHE A 451 -29.32 -17.13 -10.03
N ALA A 452 -28.00 -17.11 -10.26
CA ALA A 452 -27.32 -18.02 -11.19
C ALA A 452 -27.07 -19.43 -10.63
N CYS A 453 -27.33 -19.66 -9.33
CA CYS A 453 -27.22 -20.99 -8.75
C CYS A 453 -28.41 -21.87 -9.18
N SER A 454 -28.11 -23.09 -9.62
CA SER A 454 -29.08 -24.12 -10.01
C SER A 454 -29.29 -25.13 -8.88
N HIS A 455 -29.76 -24.67 -7.73
CA HIS A 455 -30.25 -25.58 -6.71
C HIS A 455 -31.65 -26.02 -7.10
N ALA A 456 -31.90 -27.32 -7.04
CA ALA A 456 -33.26 -27.82 -6.99
C ALA A 456 -33.84 -27.51 -5.60
N SER A 457 -33.94 -26.23 -5.25
CA SER A 457 -34.85 -25.83 -4.22
C SER A 457 -36.18 -25.59 -4.93
N PRO A 458 -37.22 -26.43 -4.77
CA PRO A 458 -38.53 -25.81 -4.66
C PRO A 458 -38.34 -24.72 -3.60
N THR A 459 -38.85 -23.51 -3.77
CA THR A 459 -39.13 -22.72 -2.57
C THR A 459 -39.99 -23.65 -1.72
N GLY A 460 -39.37 -24.29 -0.73
CA GLY A 460 -40.04 -25.26 0.09
C GLY A 460 -41.13 -24.45 0.73
N LYS A 461 -42.38 -24.82 0.47
CA LYS A 461 -43.52 -24.14 1.06
C LYS A 461 -43.23 -24.05 2.56
N VAL A 462 -43.33 -22.90 3.20
CA VAL A 462 -42.98 -22.84 4.62
C VAL A 462 -44.16 -23.33 5.43
N HIS A 463 -43.90 -24.14 6.46
CA HIS A 463 -44.86 -24.40 7.51
C HIS A 463 -44.52 -23.50 8.70
N HIS A 464 -45.29 -22.43 8.88
CA HIS A 464 -45.18 -21.52 10.01
C HIS A 464 -45.91 -22.11 11.21
N VAL A 465 -45.19 -22.43 12.28
CA VAL A 465 -45.76 -22.96 13.53
C VAL A 465 -45.57 -21.91 14.62
N PHE A 466 -46.66 -21.21 14.95
CA PHE A 466 -46.68 -20.26 16.06
C PHE A 466 -46.98 -20.99 17.37
N VAL A 467 -46.18 -20.75 18.39
CA VAL A 467 -46.37 -21.29 19.75
C VAL A 467 -46.50 -20.11 20.69
N LEU A 468 -47.74 -19.80 21.07
CA LEU A 468 -48.13 -18.53 21.68
C LEU A 468 -48.48 -18.73 23.16
N ASP A 469 -47.77 -18.03 24.04
CA ASP A 469 -48.13 -17.98 25.46
C ASP A 469 -49.49 -17.29 25.64
N CYS A 470 -50.43 -17.98 26.28
CA CYS A 470 -51.74 -17.48 26.65
C CYS A 470 -51.97 -17.57 28.17
N SER A 471 -50.89 -17.58 28.96
CA SER A 471 -50.91 -17.56 30.42
C SER A 471 -51.60 -16.32 30.98
N GLY A 472 -51.84 -16.33 32.30
CA GLY A 472 -52.59 -15.26 32.97
C GLY A 472 -51.97 -13.87 32.81
N SER A 473 -50.65 -13.77 32.69
CA SER A 473 -49.91 -12.50 32.48
C SER A 473 -50.20 -11.86 31.12
N MET A 474 -50.50 -12.68 30.11
CA MET A 474 -50.84 -12.21 28.77
C MET A 474 -52.26 -11.64 28.64
N ARG A 475 -53.11 -11.73 29.68
CA ARG A 475 -54.53 -11.34 29.58
C ARG A 475 -54.69 -9.86 29.22
N GLY A 476 -55.58 -9.58 28.28
CA GLY A 476 -55.98 -8.21 27.92
C GLY A 476 -55.18 -7.69 26.73
N GLU A 477 -54.59 -6.51 26.88
CA GLU A 477 -53.82 -5.84 25.83
C GLU A 477 -52.64 -6.68 25.30
N PRO A 478 -51.78 -7.31 26.13
CA PRO A 478 -50.67 -8.13 25.62
C PRO A 478 -51.10 -9.23 24.65
N TRP A 479 -52.21 -9.92 24.95
CA TRP A 479 -52.77 -10.96 24.10
C TRP A 479 -53.33 -10.40 22.78
N GLN A 480 -54.04 -9.27 22.84
CA GLN A 480 -54.58 -8.62 21.64
C GLN A 480 -53.45 -8.21 20.68
N GLU A 481 -52.37 -7.68 21.24
CA GLU A 481 -51.19 -7.25 20.50
C GLU A 481 -50.40 -8.43 19.92
N LEU A 482 -50.24 -9.52 20.67
CA LEU A 482 -49.66 -10.76 20.15
C LEU A 482 -50.42 -11.27 18.93
N VAL A 483 -51.75 -11.38 19.03
CA VAL A 483 -52.59 -11.85 17.92
C VAL A 483 -52.55 -10.87 16.74
N SER A 484 -52.50 -9.57 17.01
CA SER A 484 -52.33 -8.52 15.99
C SER A 484 -50.98 -8.68 15.27
N GLY A 485 -49.89 -8.89 16.00
CA GLY A 485 -48.55 -9.10 15.48
C GLY A 485 -48.44 -10.35 14.59
N VAL A 486 -49.00 -11.48 15.03
CA VAL A 486 -49.08 -12.70 14.21
C VAL A 486 -49.85 -12.43 12.90
N ARG A 487 -50.98 -11.73 12.96
CA ARG A 487 -51.75 -11.36 11.75
C ARG A 487 -50.97 -10.41 10.85
N GLY A 488 -50.27 -9.43 11.42
CA GLY A 488 -49.40 -8.50 10.70
C GLY A 488 -48.27 -9.22 9.96
N TYR A 489 -47.59 -10.14 10.63
CA TYR A 489 -46.59 -11.02 10.04
C TYR A 489 -47.16 -11.79 8.83
N LEU A 490 -48.29 -12.47 9.01
CA LEU A 490 -48.90 -13.26 7.94
C LEU A 490 -49.33 -12.40 6.75
N ARG A 491 -49.89 -11.20 7.00
CA ARG A 491 -50.24 -10.24 5.93
C ARG A 491 -49.01 -9.72 5.21
N SER A 492 -47.92 -9.45 5.91
CA SER A 492 -46.64 -9.06 5.31
C SER A 492 -46.13 -10.15 4.37
N ARG A 493 -46.15 -11.42 4.82
CA ARG A 493 -45.80 -12.57 3.98
C ARG A 493 -46.68 -12.68 2.72
N LEU A 494 -47.99 -12.48 2.86
CA LEU A 494 -48.90 -12.44 1.71
C LEU A 494 -48.60 -11.27 0.75
N ALA A 495 -48.29 -10.08 1.29
CA ALA A 495 -47.93 -8.90 0.50
C ALA A 495 -46.63 -9.11 -0.31
N THR A 496 -45.71 -9.95 0.19
CA THR A 496 -44.52 -10.39 -0.55
C THR A 496 -44.77 -11.46 -1.62
N GLY A 497 -46.04 -11.79 -1.90
CA GLY A 497 -46.44 -12.73 -2.95
C GLY A 497 -46.44 -14.22 -2.55
N VAL A 498 -46.24 -14.53 -1.27
CA VAL A 498 -46.18 -15.91 -0.77
C VAL A 498 -47.59 -16.46 -0.53
N THR A 499 -48.03 -17.42 -1.35
CA THR A 499 -49.41 -17.95 -1.31
C THR A 499 -49.51 -19.45 -1.02
N GLN A 500 -48.37 -20.16 -0.99
CA GLN A 500 -48.31 -21.62 -0.92
C GLN A 500 -47.90 -22.15 0.46
N ASP A 501 -47.58 -21.26 1.40
CA ASP A 501 -47.22 -21.62 2.77
C ASP A 501 -48.45 -22.14 3.55
N ILE A 502 -48.18 -22.90 4.60
CA ILE A 502 -49.19 -23.32 5.58
C ILE A 502 -48.84 -22.80 6.97
N VAL A 503 -49.86 -22.64 7.80
CA VAL A 503 -49.75 -22.05 9.13
C VAL A 503 -50.44 -22.94 10.15
N SER A 504 -49.77 -23.20 11.26
CA SER A 504 -50.34 -23.77 12.47
C SER A 504 -50.15 -22.82 13.64
N VAL A 505 -51.14 -22.77 14.52
CA VAL A 505 -51.09 -21.98 15.75
C VAL A 505 -51.38 -22.87 16.94
N VAL A 506 -50.46 -22.84 17.90
CA VAL A 506 -50.58 -23.45 19.22
C VAL A 506 -50.68 -22.33 20.24
N THR A 507 -51.64 -22.43 21.15
CA THR A 507 -51.70 -21.59 22.35
C THR A 507 -51.33 -22.44 23.56
N PHE A 508 -50.59 -21.88 24.51
CA PHE A 508 -50.19 -22.65 25.70
C PHE A 508 -50.31 -21.85 26.99
N GLY A 509 -50.72 -22.57 28.03
CA GLY A 509 -50.71 -22.14 29.42
C GLY A 509 -50.63 -23.39 30.30
N ALA A 510 -51.65 -23.61 31.14
CA ALA A 510 -51.77 -24.86 31.90
C ALA A 510 -51.96 -26.10 31.00
N ARG A 511 -52.42 -25.89 29.75
CA ARG A 511 -52.55 -26.90 28.69
C ARG A 511 -52.02 -26.30 27.38
N GLY A 512 -51.63 -27.15 26.44
CA GLY A 512 -51.30 -26.76 25.06
C GLY A 512 -52.47 -27.11 24.14
N ILE A 513 -52.98 -26.13 23.39
CA ILE A 513 -54.13 -26.25 22.50
C ILE A 513 -53.68 -25.92 21.08
N ILE A 514 -54.03 -26.78 20.13
CA ILE A 514 -53.85 -26.50 18.69
C ILE A 514 -55.10 -25.74 18.23
N GLU A 515 -54.98 -24.44 17.98
CA GLU A 515 -56.09 -23.61 17.51
C GLU A 515 -56.46 -23.97 16.07
N PHE A 516 -55.45 -24.19 15.24
CA PHE A 516 -55.58 -24.76 13.90
C PHE A 516 -54.23 -25.29 13.41
N GLU A 517 -54.29 -26.25 12.49
CA GLU A 517 -53.13 -26.97 11.97
C GLU A 517 -53.11 -26.96 10.45
N ALA A 518 -51.93 -26.69 9.88
CA ALA A 518 -51.61 -26.78 8.45
C ALA A 518 -52.60 -26.04 7.52
N VAL A 519 -53.12 -24.90 7.96
CA VAL A 519 -54.08 -24.09 7.20
C VAL A 519 -53.33 -23.27 6.15
N PRO A 520 -53.83 -23.15 4.90
CA PRO A 520 -53.19 -22.31 3.88
C PRO A 520 -53.03 -20.86 4.36
N ILE A 521 -51.86 -20.27 4.10
CA ILE A 521 -51.48 -18.94 4.60
C ILE A 521 -52.49 -17.85 4.21
N ASN A 522 -53.15 -17.97 3.06
CA ASN A 522 -54.18 -17.02 2.60
C ASN A 522 -55.39 -16.94 3.54
N SER A 523 -55.70 -18.02 4.25
CA SER A 523 -56.85 -18.10 5.16
C SER A 523 -56.47 -18.01 6.64
N ALA A 524 -55.17 -18.04 6.97
CA ALA A 524 -54.69 -18.02 8.34
C ALA A 524 -54.96 -16.68 9.08
N PRO A 525 -54.81 -15.48 8.47
CA PRO A 525 -55.04 -14.20 9.16
C PRO A 525 -56.47 -14.01 9.69
N SER A 526 -57.46 -14.65 9.08
CA SER A 526 -58.88 -14.54 9.46
C SER A 526 -59.34 -15.63 10.44
N ARG A 527 -58.48 -16.60 10.77
CA ARG A 527 -58.79 -17.63 11.77
C ARG A 527 -58.83 -17.04 13.18
N ARG A 528 -59.66 -17.64 14.03
CA ARG A 528 -59.76 -17.31 15.45
C ARG A 528 -58.59 -17.93 16.20
N ILE A 529 -58.04 -17.19 17.16
CA ILE A 529 -57.00 -17.63 18.10
C ILE A 529 -57.53 -17.23 19.48
N ASP A 530 -57.95 -18.21 20.29
CA ASP A 530 -58.63 -17.95 21.56
C ASP A 530 -57.66 -17.85 22.75
N PHE A 531 -57.99 -16.97 23.71
CA PHE A 531 -57.25 -16.85 24.97
C PHE A 531 -57.78 -17.86 25.99
N HIS A 532 -56.91 -18.62 26.64
CA HIS A 532 -57.31 -19.67 27.59
C HIS A 532 -56.87 -19.42 29.04
N GLY A 533 -55.81 -18.63 29.26
CA GLY A 533 -55.29 -18.36 30.60
C GLY A 533 -54.57 -19.55 31.24
N GLY A 534 -54.05 -19.33 32.45
CA GLY A 534 -53.39 -20.37 33.28
C GLY A 534 -51.94 -20.04 33.61
N GLY A 535 -51.19 -21.05 34.07
CA GLY A 535 -49.75 -20.92 34.33
C GLY A 535 -48.89 -21.09 33.08
N THR A 536 -47.63 -20.69 33.13
CA THR A 536 -46.70 -20.75 31.99
C THR A 536 -45.94 -22.07 31.97
N PHE A 537 -46.30 -23.01 31.10
CA PHE A 537 -45.63 -24.30 30.96
C PHE A 537 -45.13 -24.52 29.53
N TYR A 538 -43.83 -24.33 29.29
CA TYR A 538 -43.27 -24.38 27.93
C TYR A 538 -43.40 -25.77 27.31
N SER A 539 -43.31 -26.83 28.12
CA SER A 539 -43.48 -28.19 27.61
C SER A 539 -44.85 -28.43 26.99
N ASN A 540 -45.89 -27.70 27.41
CA ASN A 540 -47.22 -27.85 26.83
C ASN A 540 -47.28 -27.30 25.39
N GLY A 541 -46.71 -26.12 25.15
CA GLY A 541 -46.61 -25.54 23.81
C GLY A 541 -45.69 -26.35 22.90
N LEU A 542 -44.50 -26.71 23.39
CA LEU A 542 -43.53 -27.50 22.64
C LEU A 542 -44.01 -28.91 22.31
N ASN A 543 -44.83 -29.55 23.16
CA ASN A 543 -45.41 -30.86 22.85
C ASN A 543 -46.35 -30.80 21.65
N GLN A 544 -47.21 -29.78 21.60
CA GLN A 544 -48.12 -29.59 20.46
C GLN A 544 -47.36 -29.20 19.19
N ALA A 545 -46.34 -28.34 19.30
CA ALA A 545 -45.47 -27.99 18.19
C ALA A 545 -44.72 -29.22 17.64
N ASN A 546 -44.15 -30.06 18.52
CA ASN A 546 -43.52 -31.33 18.14
C ASN A 546 -44.51 -32.25 17.41
N ALA A 547 -45.75 -32.34 17.90
CA ALA A 547 -46.80 -33.14 17.28
C ALA A 547 -47.13 -32.64 15.86
N ILE A 548 -47.31 -31.33 15.67
CA ILE A 548 -47.56 -30.71 14.36
C ILE A 548 -46.38 -30.92 13.41
N LEU A 549 -45.17 -30.66 13.88
CA LEU A 549 -43.95 -30.84 13.08
C LEU A 549 -43.75 -32.30 12.66
N SER A 550 -44.10 -33.26 13.52
CA SER A 550 -44.02 -34.70 13.20
C SER A 550 -44.99 -35.13 12.10
N ARG A 551 -46.14 -34.44 11.96
CA ARG A 551 -47.14 -34.66 10.91
C ARG A 551 -46.93 -33.81 9.66
N THR A 552 -46.00 -32.85 9.71
CA THR A 552 -45.68 -31.99 8.57
C THR A 552 -45.02 -32.83 7.49
N ASN A 553 -45.43 -32.64 6.23
CA ASN A 553 -44.72 -33.24 5.12
C ASN A 553 -43.40 -32.50 4.89
N LEU A 554 -42.35 -32.87 5.62
CA LEU A 554 -41.05 -32.18 5.67
C LEU A 554 -40.23 -32.26 4.36
N SER A 555 -40.68 -33.07 3.39
CA SER A 555 -40.12 -33.05 2.03
C SER A 555 -40.73 -31.94 1.16
N VAL A 556 -41.93 -31.45 1.53
CA VAL A 556 -42.64 -30.38 0.83
C VAL A 556 -42.52 -29.07 1.59
N TYR A 557 -42.68 -29.12 2.92
CA TYR A 557 -42.73 -27.94 3.77
C TYR A 557 -41.50 -27.80 4.67
N LYS A 558 -40.84 -26.63 4.60
CA LYS A 558 -39.76 -26.29 5.52
C LYS A 558 -40.35 -25.75 6.82
N PRO A 559 -40.00 -26.31 7.99
CA PRO A 559 -40.61 -25.89 9.24
C PRO A 559 -39.95 -24.61 9.78
N VAL A 560 -40.78 -23.65 10.17
CA VAL A 560 -40.37 -22.46 10.93
C VAL A 560 -41.20 -22.43 12.20
N MET A 561 -40.55 -22.35 13.36
CA MET A 561 -41.23 -22.22 14.64
C MET A 561 -40.98 -20.84 15.26
N ILE A 562 -42.04 -20.16 15.64
CA ILE A 562 -41.97 -18.88 16.35
C ILE A 562 -42.60 -19.10 17.73
N PHE A 563 -41.75 -19.11 18.75
CA PHE A 563 -42.13 -19.33 20.14
C PHE A 563 -42.23 -17.98 20.85
N PHE A 564 -43.38 -17.68 21.44
CA PHE A 564 -43.66 -16.40 22.09
C PHE A 564 -43.97 -16.60 23.57
N THR A 565 -43.43 -15.75 24.44
CA THR A 565 -43.65 -15.80 25.90
C THR A 565 -43.42 -14.46 26.59
N ASP A 566 -44.18 -14.17 27.66
CA ASP A 566 -44.01 -13.01 28.54
C ASP A 566 -43.61 -13.39 29.99
N GLY A 567 -43.41 -14.68 30.25
CA GLY A 567 -43.15 -15.19 31.58
C GLY A 567 -42.13 -16.32 31.63
N ARG A 568 -41.50 -16.50 32.80
CA ARG A 568 -40.63 -17.65 33.07
C ARG A 568 -41.47 -18.95 33.11
N PRO A 569 -40.96 -20.08 32.59
CA PRO A 569 -41.65 -21.35 32.67
C PRO A 569 -41.70 -21.86 34.12
N ALA A 570 -42.87 -22.35 34.53
CA ALA A 570 -43.05 -23.12 35.76
C ALA A 570 -42.33 -24.48 35.69
N ASP A 571 -42.10 -25.00 34.48
CA ASP A 571 -41.47 -26.29 34.20
C ASP A 571 -40.02 -26.17 33.70
N ARG A 572 -39.18 -25.50 34.50
CA ARG A 572 -37.77 -25.14 34.22
C ARG A 572 -36.85 -26.27 33.74
N LYS A 573 -37.22 -27.53 33.93
CA LYS A 573 -36.46 -28.70 33.41
C LYS A 573 -37.12 -29.34 32.18
N LYS A 574 -38.45 -29.47 32.21
CA LYS A 574 -39.20 -30.25 31.22
C LYS A 574 -39.34 -29.52 29.89
N GLY A 575 -39.62 -28.22 29.90
CA GLY A 575 -39.69 -27.39 28.70
C GLY A 575 -38.37 -27.36 27.93
N PRO A 576 -37.25 -26.98 28.59
CA PRO A 576 -35.91 -27.03 28.01
C PRO A 576 -35.50 -28.40 27.44
N ALA A 577 -35.79 -29.51 28.14
CA ALA A 577 -35.48 -30.84 27.63
C ALA A 577 -36.26 -31.17 26.34
N LEU A 578 -37.51 -30.72 26.26
CA LEU A 578 -38.35 -30.91 25.08
C LEU A 578 -37.93 -30.02 23.91
N ALA A 579 -37.40 -28.82 24.18
CA ALA A 579 -36.80 -27.96 23.16
C ALA A 579 -35.61 -28.66 22.46
N VAL A 580 -34.73 -29.31 23.24
CA VAL A 580 -33.63 -30.12 22.69
C VAL A 580 -34.16 -31.28 21.84
N ASP A 581 -35.22 -31.97 22.28
CA ASP A 581 -35.86 -33.05 21.51
C ASP A 581 -36.42 -32.55 20.17
N VAL A 582 -37.14 -31.42 20.17
CA VAL A 582 -37.65 -30.77 18.95
C VAL A 582 -36.51 -30.42 18.00
N ARG A 583 -35.44 -29.78 18.50
CA ARG A 583 -34.24 -29.46 17.71
C ARG A 583 -33.64 -30.72 17.09
N ASN A 584 -33.35 -31.75 17.89
CA ASN A 584 -32.70 -32.98 17.42
C ASN A 584 -33.54 -33.69 16.35
N ARG A 585 -34.87 -33.65 16.45
CA ARG A 585 -35.76 -34.29 15.48
C ARG A 585 -35.85 -33.53 14.17
N PHE A 586 -35.90 -32.20 14.21
CA PHE A 586 -36.29 -31.39 13.05
C PHE A 586 -35.20 -30.51 12.46
N ALA A 587 -34.08 -30.27 13.15
CA ALA A 587 -32.96 -29.48 12.62
C ALA A 587 -32.41 -30.07 11.31
N LYS A 588 -32.33 -31.40 11.20
CA LYS A 588 -31.93 -32.10 9.97
C LYS A 588 -32.85 -31.86 8.76
N PHE A 589 -34.05 -31.34 8.99
CA PHE A 589 -35.00 -30.97 7.94
C PHE A 589 -35.01 -29.46 7.65
N GLY A 590 -34.13 -28.69 8.29
CA GLY A 590 -34.01 -27.24 8.12
C GLY A 590 -34.95 -26.43 9.01
N LEU A 591 -35.27 -26.93 10.22
CA LEU A 591 -36.05 -26.16 11.20
C LEU A 591 -35.35 -24.86 11.56
N ARG A 592 -36.01 -23.73 11.30
CA ARG A 592 -35.64 -22.41 11.86
C ARG A 592 -36.51 -22.10 13.05
N THR A 593 -35.91 -21.59 14.12
CA THR A 593 -36.62 -21.25 15.35
C THR A 593 -36.33 -19.82 15.78
N PHE A 594 -37.37 -19.13 16.21
CA PHE A 594 -37.30 -17.77 16.73
C PHE A 594 -38.01 -17.76 18.08
N VAL A 595 -37.34 -17.25 19.12
CA VAL A 595 -37.92 -17.09 20.46
C VAL A 595 -38.14 -15.61 20.70
N VAL A 596 -39.38 -15.22 20.92
CA VAL A 596 -39.80 -13.84 21.12
C VAL A 596 -40.24 -13.65 22.57
N GLY A 597 -39.53 -12.78 23.29
CA GLY A 597 -39.87 -12.38 24.65
C GLY A 597 -40.64 -11.08 24.69
N TYR A 598 -41.72 -11.02 25.47
CA TYR A 598 -42.48 -9.79 25.71
C TYR A 598 -42.38 -9.31 27.16
N GLY A 599 -42.07 -8.04 27.38
CA GLY A 599 -41.82 -7.49 28.72
C GLY A 599 -40.39 -7.75 29.21
N ARG A 600 -40.18 -8.15 30.47
CA ARG A 600 -38.85 -8.25 31.10
C ARG A 600 -38.01 -9.44 30.58
N ALA A 601 -37.54 -9.33 29.34
CA ALA A 601 -36.92 -10.40 28.55
C ALA A 601 -35.67 -11.04 29.15
N SER A 602 -34.76 -10.24 29.73
CA SER A 602 -33.53 -10.71 30.37
C SER A 602 -33.77 -11.66 31.56
N ASP A 603 -34.93 -11.58 32.20
CA ASP A 603 -35.30 -12.46 33.29
C ASP A 603 -35.94 -13.78 32.79
N MET A 604 -36.34 -13.91 31.53
CA MET A 604 -37.23 -15.01 31.12
C MET A 604 -36.54 -16.32 30.73
N GLY A 605 -35.21 -16.34 30.67
CA GLY A 605 -34.45 -17.51 30.19
C GLY A 605 -34.66 -17.77 28.70
N LEU A 606 -34.91 -16.71 27.91
CA LEU A 606 -35.15 -16.80 26.47
C LEU A 606 -33.91 -17.29 25.72
N GLU A 607 -32.73 -16.84 26.12
CA GLU A 607 -31.45 -17.27 25.55
C GLU A 607 -31.24 -18.78 25.75
N ASP A 608 -31.50 -19.31 26.96
CA ASP A 608 -31.42 -20.75 27.25
C ASP A 608 -32.43 -21.55 26.42
N LEU A 609 -33.65 -21.04 26.21
CA LEU A 609 -34.64 -21.69 25.36
C LEU A 609 -34.25 -21.66 23.88
N ALA A 610 -33.81 -20.51 23.38
CA ALA A 610 -33.39 -20.33 21.99
C ALA A 610 -32.16 -21.18 21.66
N GLU A 611 -31.17 -21.22 22.56
CA GLU A 611 -29.99 -22.08 22.44
C GLU A 611 -30.39 -23.56 22.32
N LYS A 612 -31.30 -24.03 23.17
CA LYS A 612 -31.79 -25.41 23.14
C LYS A 612 -32.60 -25.73 21.88
N LEU A 613 -33.31 -24.76 21.33
CA LEU A 613 -34.01 -24.87 20.05
C LEU A 613 -33.08 -24.69 18.84
N GLY A 614 -31.88 -24.13 19.03
CA GLY A 614 -30.96 -23.77 17.96
C GLY A 614 -31.44 -22.56 17.14
N GLY A 615 -32.05 -21.57 17.81
CA GLY A 615 -32.67 -20.40 17.20
C GLY A 615 -32.13 -19.06 17.70
N SER A 616 -32.71 -17.97 17.21
CA SER A 616 -32.41 -16.60 17.66
C SER A 616 -33.44 -16.08 18.65
N VAL A 617 -33.02 -15.16 19.51
CA VAL A 617 -33.88 -14.42 20.45
C VAL A 617 -34.25 -13.07 19.85
N HIS A 618 -35.51 -12.68 20.01
CA HIS A 618 -36.00 -11.33 19.77
C HIS A 618 -36.70 -10.84 21.05
N GLU A 619 -36.41 -9.61 21.46
CA GLU A 619 -37.01 -9.01 22.66
C GLU A 619 -37.97 -7.88 22.25
N ALA A 620 -39.11 -7.80 22.92
CA ALA A 620 -40.10 -6.75 22.74
C ALA A 620 -40.53 -6.21 24.12
N LEU A 621 -40.22 -4.94 24.43
CA LEU A 621 -40.62 -4.29 25.68
C LEU A 621 -41.95 -3.56 25.53
N THR A 622 -42.28 -3.15 24.30
CA THR A 622 -43.49 -2.42 23.94
C THR A 622 -44.23 -3.08 22.78
N THR A 623 -45.41 -2.54 22.47
CA THR A 623 -46.25 -2.99 21.34
C THR A 623 -45.60 -2.67 19.98
N ALA A 624 -44.86 -1.56 19.88
CA ALA A 624 -44.09 -1.21 18.70
C ALA A 624 -42.95 -2.21 18.47
N ASP A 625 -42.24 -2.56 19.54
CA ASP A 625 -41.12 -3.53 19.51
C ASP A 625 -41.61 -4.92 19.09
N LEU A 626 -42.84 -5.28 19.42
CA LEU A 626 -43.43 -6.55 19.00
C LEU A 626 -43.66 -6.59 17.48
N GLY A 627 -44.21 -5.52 16.93
CA GLY A 627 -44.34 -5.35 15.48
C GLY A 627 -42.99 -5.35 14.77
N GLU A 628 -41.98 -4.73 15.38
CA GLU A 628 -40.61 -4.73 14.89
C GLU A 628 -39.93 -6.10 15.00
N ALA A 629 -40.14 -6.87 16.07
CA ALA A 629 -39.64 -8.23 16.19
C ALA A 629 -40.22 -9.13 15.09
N PHE A 630 -41.52 -9.06 14.82
CA PHE A 630 -42.13 -9.80 13.71
C PHE A 630 -41.67 -9.28 12.34
N ARG A 631 -41.44 -7.97 12.19
CA ARG A 631 -40.87 -7.38 10.96
C ARG A 631 -39.43 -7.84 10.76
N SER A 632 -38.61 -7.82 11.81
CA SER A 632 -37.23 -8.29 11.85
C SER A 632 -37.14 -9.78 11.59
N ILE A 633 -38.05 -10.62 12.11
CA ILE A 633 -38.15 -12.03 11.71
C ILE A 633 -38.53 -12.14 10.23
N SER A 634 -39.45 -11.28 9.75
CA SER A 634 -39.83 -11.23 8.34
C SER A 634 -38.71 -10.71 7.42
N MET A 635 -37.81 -9.86 7.91
CA MET A 635 -36.67 -9.26 7.21
C MET A 635 -35.36 -10.01 7.43
N SER A 636 -35.20 -10.78 8.51
CA SER A 636 -34.15 -11.79 8.71
C SER A 636 -34.27 -12.88 7.65
N LEU A 637 -35.49 -13.04 7.15
CA LEU A 637 -35.79 -13.77 5.93
C LEU A 637 -35.46 -12.94 4.64
N GLY A 638 -34.76 -11.77 4.73
CA GLY A 638 -34.12 -10.95 3.65
C GLY A 638 -33.66 -9.47 3.93
N ALA A 639 -32.51 -9.14 4.59
CA ALA A 639 -32.13 -7.78 5.15
C ALA A 639 -30.92 -6.96 4.52
N ARG A 640 -30.71 -5.64 4.89
CA ARG A 640 -29.51 -4.71 4.63
C ARG A 640 -29.43 -3.24 5.26
N ALA A 641 -28.23 -2.56 5.39
CA ALA A 641 -27.87 -1.18 6.00
C ALA A 641 -26.70 -0.29 5.32
N GLY A 642 -26.37 1.03 5.70
CA GLY A 642 -25.36 2.05 5.08
C GLY A 642 -24.85 3.41 5.82
N LEU A 643 -24.07 4.40 5.22
CA LEU A 643 -23.44 5.71 5.81
C LEU A 643 -23.42 7.09 5.01
N ILE A 644 -23.47 8.32 5.66
CA ILE A 644 -23.57 9.74 5.10
C ILE A 644 -22.31 10.69 5.22
N HIS A 645 -22.10 11.66 4.29
CA HIS A 645 -21.11 12.78 4.31
C HIS A 645 -21.58 14.10 4.96
N THR A 646 -20.71 14.82 5.69
CA THR A 646 -20.98 16.17 6.27
C THR A 646 -20.42 17.32 5.43
N THR A 647 -21.24 18.31 5.07
CA THR A 647 -20.79 19.63 4.56
C THR A 647 -20.78 20.64 5.69
N ALA A 648 -19.63 20.86 6.33
CA ALA A 648 -19.42 22.04 7.16
C ALA A 648 -18.74 23.12 6.30
N ALA A 649 -19.38 24.28 6.19
CA ALA A 649 -18.77 25.49 5.65
C ALA A 649 -17.72 26.02 6.64
N ALA A 650 -16.60 26.50 6.06
CA ALA A 650 -15.54 27.38 6.59
C ALA A 650 -15.34 27.49 8.12
#